data_AF-A0AAV1M5Y2-F1
#
_entry.id   AF-A0AAV1M5Y2-F1
#
_cell.length_a   1.000
_cell.length_b   1.000
_cell.length_c   1.000
_cell.angle_alpha   90.00
_cell.angle_beta   90.00
_cell.angle_gamma   90.00
#
_symmetry.space_group_name_H-M   'P 1'
#
loop_
_entity.id
_entity.type
_entity.pdbx_description
1 polymer ?
#
loop_
_entity_poly.entity_id
_entity_poly.type
_entity_poly.pdbx_seq_one_letter_code
_entity_poly.pdbx_strand_id
1 'polypeptide(L)'
;MYRQIIVAEEDVDFQRLVWRDSPESEMEEYRLEKVTFGTASAPYLAVKTLQRLAIDEGSAYPLVAEKVKKDYYVDDLLTGCQTVEEGKQIYKEMKELLSKGGFQLQKWITNNTELAKIVMEERGNEEGKINIKIDEIVKVLGLTWDKQTDSFHYSVQLTMQENPITKRKVISDISRLFDPLGWVAPCVITAKVMIQKLWLSGVDWDEELPDDLLEEWLTYRSELANIRKVYIPRWVETKVDDTCTELHGFSDASNVAYAAVIYVRTIDTAGNIHVYLVAAKTKVAPTMQVSIPRLELMGAVLLARLVTDVANMLHISRDKIHGWTDSTVVLAWLSSHPSRWTTFIGNRTSDILSRLDNTQWSHVSSGENPADIASRGCTPLELVQNSMWLHGPPWLSEAEIKYKLSKRPSTNLERKKLKVHLSTKSTTDDFIWNRFSSLSRLVRVVAYCRRFLKLKKPKSDRNIAPFLESSELNEALNVCIRMCQVQELKDSRLKSLNPYHDDRGLLRVGGRISNADIPELAKHPIILPHKSHFTDLVIDDAHKKTMHGGPSLVINYLRSRYWIISVKSRVKLHVRKCVICARRAAITATQLMGQLPACRITPGRPFLRSGVDFAGPINIRVSKGRGNKSYKGYICVFVCMVTKAMHLEAISDLTSEGFIAGFKRFVARRGHVREIWSDNGTNFVGASKELQKLVTIEQSAVALEIREWLNDNGVSWHFIPPHAPHFGGLWEAGVKSTKYHLKRVIGDSTLTFEEMITVLAQVEACLNSRPLSILTDDHNDPSPLTPGHFLVGEPLIIIPERNYEQCNMSTLRRWQMTQKMLQDFWRRWSNEYLVHCLQRYKWTKITPEPNIGDIVLVKEDNLPPARWLLGRIVTKHPGLDGITRVVTLKCNGSEIKRPITKLCILPVTV
;
A
#
# COMPACT_ATOMS: atom_id res chain seq x y z
N MET A 1 33.76 -5.45 35.14
CA MET A 1 33.77 -5.71 33.68
C MET A 1 34.06 -4.44 32.87
N TYR A 2 33.14 -3.48 32.74
CA TYR A 2 33.29 -2.29 31.86
C TYR A 2 34.62 -1.52 32.00
N ARG A 3 35.07 -1.27 33.24
CA ARG A 3 36.33 -0.55 33.51
C ARG A 3 37.62 -1.33 33.19
N GLN A 4 37.50 -2.56 32.67
CA GLN A 4 38.65 -3.30 32.13
C GLN A 4 38.79 -3.14 30.61
N ILE A 5 37.83 -2.47 29.97
CA ILE A 5 37.79 -2.31 28.52
C ILE A 5 38.22 -0.88 28.19
N ILE A 6 39.33 -0.78 27.45
CA ILE A 6 39.86 0.49 26.97
C ILE A 6 39.03 0.97 25.77
N VAL A 7 38.76 2.26 25.74
CA VAL A 7 38.06 2.93 24.64
C VAL A 7 39.08 3.33 23.58
N ALA A 8 38.70 3.32 22.30
CA ALA A 8 39.57 3.77 21.23
C ALA A 8 40.03 5.22 21.49
N GLU A 9 41.29 5.54 21.22
CA GLU A 9 41.89 6.84 21.57
C GLU A 9 41.12 8.02 20.95
N GLU A 10 40.63 7.86 19.72
CA GLU A 10 39.78 8.82 19.01
C GLU A 10 38.42 9.08 19.69
N ASP A 11 37.94 8.12 20.49
CA ASP A 11 36.65 8.20 21.18
C ASP A 11 36.75 8.70 22.63
N VAL A 12 37.97 8.73 23.21
CA VAL A 12 38.21 9.10 24.61
C VAL A 12 37.75 10.54 24.91
N ASP A 13 37.93 11.45 23.95
CA ASP A 13 37.56 12.86 24.11
C ASP A 13 36.04 13.07 24.23
N PHE A 14 35.22 12.13 23.75
CA PHE A 14 33.76 12.18 23.94
C PHE A 14 33.32 11.72 25.34
N GLN A 15 34.24 11.21 26.18
CA GLN A 15 33.98 10.82 27.57
C GLN A 15 34.61 11.77 28.59
N ARG A 16 34.83 13.04 28.20
CA ARG A 16 35.34 14.07 29.11
C ARG A 16 34.36 14.36 30.24
N LEU A 17 34.91 14.47 31.43
CA LEU A 17 34.22 14.90 32.63
C LEU A 17 34.83 16.22 33.08
N VAL A 18 34.00 16.99 33.77
CA VAL A 18 34.47 18.16 34.48
C VAL A 18 34.18 17.93 35.95
N TRP A 19 35.21 18.02 36.79
CA TRP A 19 35.12 17.71 38.21
C TRP A 19 35.75 18.82 39.05
N ARG A 20 35.23 19.01 40.25
CA ARG A 20 35.81 19.84 41.29
C ARG A 20 35.36 19.30 42.65
N ASP A 21 36.25 19.27 43.63
CA ASP A 21 35.95 18.71 44.95
C ASP A 21 35.08 19.64 45.82
N SER A 22 35.13 20.95 45.55
CA SER A 22 34.25 21.95 46.19
C SER A 22 33.81 23.04 45.20
N PRO A 23 32.73 23.78 45.48
CA PRO A 23 32.28 24.89 44.63
C PRO A 23 33.32 26.00 44.42
N GLU A 24 34.29 26.12 45.33
CA GLU A 24 35.37 27.10 45.33
C GLU A 24 36.65 26.58 44.67
N SER A 25 36.74 25.27 44.45
CA SER A 25 37.88 24.63 43.80
C SER A 25 37.87 24.89 42.29
N GLU A 26 39.07 24.95 41.70
CA GLU A 26 39.21 25.07 40.25
C GLU A 26 38.59 23.85 39.55
N MET A 27 38.04 24.11 38.37
CA MET A 27 37.30 23.12 37.60
C MET A 27 38.29 22.34 36.72
N GLU A 28 38.45 21.05 37.00
CA GLU A 28 39.41 20.18 36.32
C GLU A 28 38.74 19.33 35.23
N GLU A 29 39.43 19.13 34.11
CA GLU A 29 39.00 18.25 33.02
C GLU A 29 39.63 16.87 33.14
N TYR A 30 38.79 15.83 33.16
CA TYR A 30 39.21 14.43 33.18
C TYR A 30 38.77 13.73 31.90
N ARG A 31 39.59 12.80 31.41
CA ARG A 31 39.24 11.92 30.28
C ARG A 31 39.05 10.49 30.78
N LEU A 32 37.90 9.89 30.53
CA LEU A 32 37.68 8.48 30.84
C LEU A 32 38.19 7.60 29.70
N GLU A 33 39.31 6.92 29.95
CA GLU A 33 39.97 6.04 28.98
C GLU A 33 39.27 4.67 28.81
N LYS A 34 38.32 4.37 29.68
CA LYS A 34 37.68 3.06 29.81
C LYS A 34 36.18 3.16 29.67
N VAL A 35 35.55 2.10 29.16
CA VAL A 35 34.11 2.06 28.89
C VAL A 35 33.32 2.51 30.12
N THR A 36 32.54 3.56 29.94
CA THR A 36 31.76 4.19 31.02
C THR A 36 30.35 3.61 31.08
N PHE A 37 29.97 3.15 32.28
CA PHE A 37 28.62 2.69 32.57
C PHE A 37 27.58 3.78 32.26
N GLY A 38 26.41 3.38 31.78
CA GLY A 38 25.31 4.28 31.46
C GLY A 38 25.37 4.88 30.05
N THR A 39 26.49 4.75 29.34
CA THR A 39 26.55 5.07 27.90
C THR A 39 25.80 4.02 27.09
N ALA A 40 25.13 4.45 26.01
CA ALA A 40 24.29 3.56 25.19
C ALA A 40 25.09 2.41 24.54
N SER A 41 26.38 2.64 24.24
CA SER A 41 27.28 1.65 23.63
C SER A 41 27.92 0.69 24.63
N ALA A 42 27.96 1.02 25.93
CA ALA A 42 28.70 0.24 26.93
C ALA A 42 28.29 -1.25 26.97
N PRO A 43 26.99 -1.63 27.02
CA PRO A 43 26.60 -3.04 27.06
C PRO A 43 27.08 -3.82 25.83
N TYR A 44 26.99 -3.21 24.65
CA TYR A 44 27.47 -3.81 23.41
C TYR A 44 28.99 -4.02 23.45
N LEU A 45 29.77 -2.99 23.80
CA LEU A 45 31.22 -3.07 23.87
C LEU A 45 31.68 -4.13 24.87
N ALA A 46 30.98 -4.24 26.01
CA ALA A 46 31.31 -5.20 27.04
C ALA A 46 31.07 -6.65 26.59
N VAL A 47 29.87 -6.96 26.09
CA VAL A 47 29.55 -8.29 25.56
C VAL A 47 30.42 -8.64 24.35
N LYS A 48 30.67 -7.67 23.45
CA LYS A 48 31.48 -7.89 22.26
C LYS A 48 32.93 -8.20 22.61
N THR A 49 33.47 -7.56 23.64
CA THR A 49 34.84 -7.83 24.13
C THR A 49 34.95 -9.24 24.70
N LEU A 50 33.97 -9.71 25.48
CA LEU A 50 33.94 -11.11 25.96
C LEU A 50 33.87 -12.10 24.79
N GLN A 51 32.98 -11.85 23.83
CA GLN A 51 32.88 -12.70 22.63
C GLN A 51 34.16 -12.71 21.82
N ARG A 52 34.85 -11.56 21.74
CA ARG A 52 36.13 -11.45 21.02
C ARG A 52 37.23 -12.21 21.74
N LEU A 53 37.31 -12.12 23.06
CA LEU A 53 38.23 -12.90 23.89
C LEU A 53 38.04 -14.41 23.70
N ALA A 54 36.78 -14.88 23.66
CA ALA A 54 36.47 -16.28 23.38
C ALA A 54 36.84 -16.73 21.95
N ILE A 55 36.99 -15.80 21.00
CA ILE A 55 37.46 -16.10 19.64
C ILE A 55 39.00 -16.13 19.61
N ASP A 56 39.63 -15.13 20.21
CA ASP A 56 41.08 -14.94 20.14
C ASP A 56 41.84 -15.96 20.99
N GLU A 57 41.34 -16.26 22.19
CA GLU A 57 42.03 -17.11 23.17
C GLU A 57 41.32 -18.44 23.46
N GLY A 58 40.12 -18.64 22.89
CA GLY A 58 39.26 -19.78 23.20
C GLY A 58 39.70 -21.11 22.59
N SER A 59 40.68 -21.13 21.69
CA SER A 59 41.20 -22.36 21.07
C SER A 59 41.82 -23.33 22.09
N ALA A 60 42.39 -22.80 23.18
CA ALA A 60 42.94 -23.57 24.29
C ALA A 60 41.85 -24.07 25.28
N TYR A 61 40.65 -23.47 25.25
CA TYR A 61 39.57 -23.70 26.22
C TYR A 61 38.21 -23.86 25.52
N PRO A 62 38.03 -24.87 24.65
CA PRO A 62 36.88 -24.94 23.75
C PRO A 62 35.53 -25.04 24.49
N LEU A 63 35.48 -25.75 25.62
CA LEU A 63 34.28 -25.90 26.44
C LEU A 63 33.78 -24.55 26.96
N VAL A 64 34.69 -23.80 27.58
CA VAL A 64 34.39 -22.50 28.19
C VAL A 64 34.21 -21.41 27.14
N ALA A 65 34.95 -21.45 26.03
CA ALA A 65 34.80 -20.48 24.95
C ALA A 65 33.38 -20.47 24.36
N GLU A 66 32.74 -21.63 24.24
CA GLU A 66 31.33 -21.70 23.84
C GLU A 66 30.39 -21.13 24.90
N LYS A 67 30.64 -21.42 26.18
CA LYS A 67 29.86 -20.87 27.31
C LYS A 67 29.99 -19.35 27.40
N VAL A 68 31.18 -18.77 27.18
CA VAL A 68 31.36 -17.31 27.14
C VAL A 68 30.49 -16.65 26.07
N LYS A 69 30.30 -17.31 24.92
CA LYS A 69 29.49 -16.77 23.82
C LYS A 69 27.98 -16.88 24.08
N LYS A 70 27.54 -17.85 24.88
CA LYS A 70 26.12 -18.25 24.99
C LYS A 70 25.50 -17.98 26.38
N ASP A 71 26.28 -18.10 27.44
CA ASP A 71 25.78 -18.19 28.82
C ASP A 71 25.90 -16.86 29.59
N TYR A 72 26.40 -15.80 28.94
CA TYR A 72 26.48 -14.46 29.53
C TYR A 72 25.20 -13.67 29.29
N TYR A 73 24.66 -13.11 30.38
CA TYR A 73 23.68 -12.03 30.34
C TYR A 73 24.35 -10.74 30.80
N VAL A 74 24.72 -9.88 29.84
CA VAL A 74 25.47 -8.64 30.10
C VAL A 74 26.78 -8.92 30.84
N ASP A 75 26.83 -8.72 32.16
CA ASP A 75 27.99 -8.93 33.03
C ASP A 75 27.87 -10.15 33.95
N ASP A 76 26.72 -10.82 33.96
CA ASP A 76 26.47 -12.02 34.75
C ASP A 76 26.65 -13.30 33.91
N LEU A 77 27.42 -14.26 34.42
CA LEU A 77 27.56 -15.60 33.84
C LEU A 77 26.54 -16.55 34.48
N LEU A 78 25.67 -17.13 33.66
CA LEU A 78 24.63 -18.08 34.08
C LEU A 78 24.81 -19.39 33.31
N THR A 79 25.63 -20.30 33.85
CA THR A 79 25.99 -21.58 33.19
C THR A 79 25.61 -22.79 34.04
N GLY A 80 25.51 -23.96 33.39
CA GLY A 80 25.24 -25.26 34.00
C GLY A 80 26.12 -26.37 33.42
N CYS A 81 26.17 -27.51 34.11
CA CYS A 81 26.91 -28.73 33.76
C CYS A 81 26.20 -29.96 34.33
N GLN A 82 26.58 -31.16 33.88
CA GLN A 82 25.95 -32.41 34.33
C GLN A 82 26.68 -33.09 35.50
N THR A 83 27.97 -32.83 35.63
CA THR A 83 28.84 -33.47 36.63
C THR A 83 29.63 -32.45 37.42
N VAL A 84 30.06 -32.83 38.63
CA VAL A 84 30.87 -31.97 39.50
C VAL A 84 32.25 -31.73 38.88
N GLU A 85 32.81 -32.74 38.21
CA GLU A 85 34.08 -32.69 37.50
C GLU A 85 34.05 -31.69 36.34
N GLU A 86 33.00 -31.72 35.52
CA GLU A 86 32.78 -30.74 34.47
C GLU A 86 32.62 -29.33 35.06
N GLY A 87 31.86 -29.19 36.15
CA GLY A 87 31.71 -27.92 36.87
C GLY A 87 33.05 -27.36 37.37
N LYS A 88 33.92 -28.23 37.89
CA LYS A 88 35.29 -27.87 38.30
C LYS A 88 36.15 -27.43 37.12
N GLN A 89 36.06 -28.14 36.00
CA GLN A 89 36.77 -27.78 34.78
C GLN A 89 36.32 -26.40 34.28
N ILE A 90 35.01 -26.16 34.20
CA ILE A 90 34.44 -24.86 33.80
C ILE A 90 34.94 -23.74 34.72
N TYR A 91 34.94 -23.94 36.04
CA TYR A 91 35.43 -22.93 36.99
C TYR A 91 36.88 -22.52 36.70
N LYS A 92 37.78 -23.50 36.51
CA LYS A 92 39.21 -23.26 36.26
C LYS A 92 39.46 -22.61 34.90
N GLU A 93 38.96 -23.23 33.84
CA GLU A 93 39.17 -22.76 32.47
C GLU A 93 38.52 -21.38 32.23
N MET A 94 37.37 -21.09 32.85
CA MET A 94 36.72 -19.77 32.77
C MET A 94 37.55 -18.69 33.43
N LYS A 95 38.15 -18.98 34.60
CA LYS A 95 39.05 -18.05 35.28
C LYS A 95 40.29 -17.77 34.43
N GLU A 96 40.90 -18.81 33.86
CA GLU A 96 42.07 -18.68 32.99
C GLU A 96 41.78 -17.88 31.72
N LEU A 97 40.74 -18.27 30.96
CA LEU A 97 40.37 -17.61 29.71
C LEU A 97 40.05 -16.13 29.93
N LEU A 98 39.24 -15.80 30.93
CA LEU A 98 38.82 -14.42 31.18
C LEU A 98 39.94 -13.55 31.75
N SER A 99 40.87 -14.15 32.50
CA SER A 99 42.05 -13.44 33.01
C SER A 99 42.95 -12.89 31.90
N LYS A 100 43.01 -13.56 30.74
CA LYS A 100 43.74 -13.06 29.55
C LYS A 100 43.17 -11.75 29.01
N GLY A 101 41.88 -11.48 29.22
CA GLY A 101 41.25 -10.20 28.92
C GLY A 101 41.20 -9.23 30.11
N GLY A 102 41.89 -9.52 31.21
CA GLY A 102 41.85 -8.72 32.44
C GLY A 102 40.54 -8.83 33.23
N PHE A 103 39.66 -9.78 32.89
CA PHE A 103 38.40 -9.98 33.58
C PHE A 103 38.56 -11.00 34.70
N GLN A 104 38.14 -10.64 35.91
CA GLN A 104 38.11 -11.52 37.07
C GLN A 104 36.66 -11.78 37.49
N LEU A 105 36.22 -13.03 37.38
CA LEU A 105 34.90 -13.43 37.87
C LEU A 105 34.89 -13.52 39.39
N GLN A 106 33.91 -12.85 39.99
CA GLN A 106 33.69 -12.85 41.42
C GLN A 106 32.34 -13.50 41.75
N LYS A 107 32.09 -13.74 43.04
CA LYS A 107 30.80 -14.24 43.55
C LYS A 107 30.27 -15.52 42.83
N TRP A 108 31.11 -16.54 42.70
CA TRP A 108 30.67 -17.86 42.22
C TRP A 108 29.65 -18.48 43.18
N ILE A 109 28.58 -19.03 42.63
CA ILE A 109 27.47 -19.65 43.36
C ILE A 109 27.09 -20.94 42.66
N THR A 110 26.80 -21.99 43.43
CA THR A 110 26.36 -23.30 42.92
C THR A 110 25.33 -23.91 43.89
N ASN A 111 24.43 -24.76 43.36
CA ASN A 111 23.51 -25.61 44.13
C ASN A 111 24.19 -26.89 44.65
N ASN A 112 25.34 -27.26 44.10
CA ASN A 112 26.05 -28.48 44.50
C ASN A 112 27.06 -28.19 45.63
N THR A 113 26.93 -28.90 46.75
CA THR A 113 27.73 -28.69 47.96
C THR A 113 29.21 -29.09 47.79
N GLU A 114 29.50 -30.09 46.97
CA GLU A 114 30.86 -30.54 46.69
C GLU A 114 31.61 -29.52 45.82
N LEU A 115 30.99 -29.04 44.74
CA LEU A 115 31.55 -27.98 43.91
C LEU A 115 31.74 -26.68 44.70
N ALA A 116 30.82 -26.36 45.61
CA ALA A 116 30.95 -25.19 46.48
C ALA A 116 32.21 -25.25 47.36
N LYS A 117 32.51 -26.42 47.94
CA LYS A 117 33.73 -26.62 48.75
C LYS A 117 34.99 -26.44 47.91
N ILE A 118 35.04 -27.02 46.72
CA ILE A 118 36.19 -26.87 45.80
C ILE A 118 36.44 -25.40 45.45
N VAL A 119 35.38 -24.65 45.15
CA VAL A 119 35.48 -23.22 44.84
C VAL A 119 35.91 -22.38 46.05
N MET A 120 35.53 -22.78 47.27
CA MET A 120 35.95 -22.13 48.51
C MET A 120 37.41 -22.43 48.87
N GLU A 121 37.86 -23.68 48.71
CA GLU A 121 39.23 -24.11 49.00
C GLU A 121 40.24 -23.44 48.05
N GLU A 122 39.93 -23.35 46.75
CA GLU A 122 40.78 -22.64 45.78
C GLU A 122 40.77 -21.10 45.95
N ARG A 123 39.91 -20.56 46.81
CA ARG A 123 39.84 -19.14 47.17
C ARG A 123 40.61 -18.77 48.46
N GLY A 124 41.15 -19.72 49.21
CA GLY A 124 41.75 -19.46 50.53
C GLY A 124 42.82 -18.35 50.51
N ASN A 125 42.66 -17.36 51.41
CA ASN A 125 43.53 -16.21 51.74
C ASN A 125 43.32 -14.84 51.05
N GLU A 126 42.09 -14.42 50.75
CA GLU A 126 41.77 -12.98 50.69
C GLU A 126 40.90 -12.57 51.88
N GLU A 127 41.54 -12.24 52.99
CA GLU A 127 40.95 -11.54 54.13
C GLU A 127 40.51 -10.14 53.71
N GLY A 128 39.24 -10.01 53.33
CA GLY A 128 38.61 -8.72 53.09
C GLY A 128 37.11 -8.91 53.14
N LYS A 129 36.48 -8.45 54.23
CA LYS A 129 35.04 -8.53 54.51
C LYS A 129 34.17 -8.15 53.31
N ILE A 130 33.89 -9.10 52.42
CA ILE A 130 32.63 -9.12 51.71
C ILE A 130 31.76 -9.97 52.61
N ASN A 131 30.87 -9.32 53.36
CA ASN A 131 29.79 -10.00 54.07
C ASN A 131 29.23 -11.06 53.13
N ILE A 132 29.53 -12.33 53.40
CA ILE A 132 28.79 -13.43 52.82
C ILE A 132 27.41 -13.22 53.44
N LYS A 133 26.54 -12.51 52.72
CA LYS A 133 25.13 -12.77 52.89
C LYS A 133 24.98 -14.23 52.52
N ILE A 134 24.96 -15.07 53.56
CA ILE A 134 24.34 -16.39 53.54
C ILE A 134 22.83 -16.14 53.42
N ASP A 135 22.43 -15.33 52.43
CA ASP A 135 21.06 -15.33 51.98
C ASP A 135 21.02 -16.63 51.17
N GLU A 136 20.32 -17.64 51.70
CA GLU A 136 19.98 -18.91 51.02
C GLU A 136 19.37 -18.65 49.62
N ILE A 137 18.89 -17.42 49.45
CA ILE A 137 18.11 -16.87 48.38
C ILE A 137 18.93 -15.78 47.64
N VAL A 138 19.25 -16.01 46.36
CA VAL A 138 19.96 -15.04 45.50
C VAL A 138 18.99 -14.33 44.58
N LYS A 139 18.98 -12.99 44.58
CA LYS A 139 18.20 -12.21 43.59
C LYS A 139 18.86 -12.34 42.21
N VAL A 140 18.21 -13.04 41.28
CA VAL A 140 18.55 -13.13 39.87
C VAL A 140 17.46 -12.42 39.10
N LEU A 141 17.74 -11.22 38.57
CA LEU A 141 16.79 -10.46 37.75
C LEU A 141 15.40 -10.37 38.40
N GLY A 142 15.27 -9.90 39.65
CA GLY A 142 13.97 -9.79 40.35
C GLY A 142 13.30 -11.10 40.79
N LEU A 143 13.76 -12.26 40.30
CA LEU A 143 13.47 -13.59 40.83
C LEU A 143 14.48 -13.97 41.90
N THR A 144 14.16 -14.97 42.70
CA THR A 144 15.01 -15.41 43.81
C THR A 144 15.29 -16.90 43.70
N TRP A 145 16.56 -17.27 43.56
CA TRP A 145 16.99 -18.66 43.45
C TRP A 145 17.38 -19.20 44.82
N ASP A 146 16.72 -20.27 45.23
CA ASP A 146 17.08 -21.08 46.39
C ASP A 146 18.00 -22.21 45.94
N LYS A 147 19.19 -22.23 46.53
CA LYS A 147 20.26 -23.17 46.18
C LYS A 147 20.02 -24.56 46.77
N GLN A 148 19.31 -24.66 47.90
CA GLN A 148 19.11 -25.94 48.59
C GLN A 148 18.10 -26.80 47.84
N THR A 149 16.99 -26.19 47.44
CA THR A 149 15.92 -26.87 46.67
C THR A 149 16.11 -26.80 45.17
N ASP A 150 17.11 -26.02 44.70
CA ASP A 150 17.37 -25.71 43.30
C ASP A 150 16.15 -25.17 42.54
N SER A 151 15.46 -24.21 43.16
CA SER A 151 14.21 -23.67 42.63
C SER A 151 14.15 -22.14 42.68
N PHE A 152 13.40 -21.57 41.75
CA PHE A 152 13.10 -20.15 41.68
C PHE A 152 11.83 -19.81 42.46
N HIS A 153 11.89 -18.65 43.11
CA HIS A 153 10.86 -18.08 43.98
C HIS A 153 10.68 -16.59 43.69
N TYR A 154 9.50 -16.08 44.00
CA TYR A 154 9.21 -14.65 43.89
C TYR A 154 9.39 -13.92 45.22
N SER A 155 10.22 -12.88 45.25
CA SER A 155 10.31 -11.98 46.40
C SER A 155 9.36 -10.80 46.21
N VAL A 156 8.20 -10.83 46.87
CA VAL A 156 7.22 -9.73 46.82
C VAL A 156 7.37 -8.86 48.06
N GLN A 157 7.97 -7.67 47.97
CA GLN A 157 8.05 -6.69 49.07
C GLN A 157 7.05 -5.55 48.82
N LEU A 158 5.91 -5.59 49.51
CA LEU A 158 4.89 -4.54 49.41
C LEU A 158 5.11 -3.50 50.51
N THR A 159 5.56 -2.30 50.15
CA THR A 159 5.55 -1.12 51.05
C THR A 159 4.12 -0.76 51.42
N MET A 160 3.85 -0.42 52.68
CA MET A 160 2.55 0.11 53.09
C MET A 160 2.19 1.33 52.22
N GLN A 161 0.98 1.36 51.68
CA GLN A 161 0.52 2.50 50.91
C GLN A 161 -0.16 3.48 51.86
N GLU A 162 0.34 4.72 51.93
CA GLU A 162 -0.33 5.82 52.63
C GLU A 162 -1.52 6.31 51.78
N ASN A 163 -2.65 6.61 52.42
CA ASN A 163 -3.82 7.17 51.75
C ASN A 163 -3.60 8.65 51.35
N PRO A 164 -4.18 9.12 50.23
CA PRO A 164 -5.04 8.37 49.31
C PRO A 164 -4.24 7.45 48.38
N ILE A 165 -4.84 6.33 47.96
CA ILE A 165 -4.29 5.44 46.94
C ILE A 165 -4.60 6.06 45.57
N THR A 166 -3.56 6.27 44.77
CA THR A 166 -3.64 6.94 43.47
C THR A 166 -3.25 6.01 42.34
N LYS A 167 -3.66 6.37 41.11
CA LYS A 167 -3.25 5.66 39.88
C LYS A 167 -1.73 5.47 39.81
N ARG A 168 -0.94 6.49 40.16
CA ARG A 168 0.53 6.42 40.20
C ARG A 168 1.04 5.34 41.15
N LYS A 169 0.49 5.24 42.36
CA LYS A 169 0.90 4.24 43.36
C LYS A 169 0.58 2.82 42.89
N VAL A 170 -0.60 2.61 42.30
CA VAL A 170 -0.99 1.30 41.73
C VAL A 170 -0.04 0.87 40.61
N ILE A 171 0.20 1.74 39.62
CA ILE A 171 1.09 1.42 38.49
C ILE A 171 2.53 1.18 38.97
N SER A 172 3.00 1.93 39.97
CA SER A 172 4.31 1.71 40.60
C SER A 172 4.41 0.31 41.21
N ASP A 173 3.39 -0.14 41.94
CA ASP A 173 3.38 -1.50 42.52
C ASP A 173 3.30 -2.59 41.44
N ILE A 174 2.48 -2.41 40.40
CA ILE A 174 2.40 -3.35 39.28
C ILE A 174 3.74 -3.45 38.54
N SER A 175 4.45 -2.33 38.37
CA SER A 175 5.75 -2.31 37.68
C SER A 175 6.85 -3.02 38.46
N ARG A 176 6.66 -3.27 39.77
CA ARG A 176 7.59 -4.06 40.60
C ARG A 176 7.40 -5.57 40.40
N LEU A 177 6.28 -6.01 39.81
CA LEU A 177 6.04 -7.42 39.47
C LEU A 177 6.92 -7.81 38.28
N PHE A 178 8.07 -8.38 38.56
CA PHE A 178 9.01 -8.84 37.55
C PHE A 178 8.83 -10.34 37.29
N ASP A 179 8.25 -10.67 36.13
CA ASP A 179 8.02 -12.05 35.68
C ASP A 179 8.45 -12.17 34.20
N PRO A 180 9.75 -12.44 33.94
CA PRO A 180 10.32 -12.39 32.59
C PRO A 180 9.87 -13.57 31.72
N LEU A 181 9.68 -14.75 32.34
CA LEU A 181 9.30 -15.99 31.66
C LEU A 181 7.79 -16.27 31.74
N GLY A 182 7.02 -15.51 32.52
CA GLY A 182 5.58 -15.64 32.59
C GLY A 182 5.08 -16.74 33.53
N TRP A 183 5.87 -17.20 34.51
CA TRP A 183 5.44 -18.30 35.38
C TRP A 183 4.25 -17.92 36.27
N VAL A 184 4.06 -16.63 36.53
CA VAL A 184 2.91 -16.10 37.27
C VAL A 184 2.04 -15.21 36.38
N ALA A 185 2.11 -15.43 35.06
CA ALA A 185 1.36 -14.67 34.07
C ALA A 185 -0.17 -14.60 34.33
N PRO A 186 -0.85 -15.63 34.87
CA PRO A 186 -2.25 -15.56 35.26
C PRO A 186 -2.55 -14.51 36.35
N CYS A 187 -1.63 -14.27 37.27
CA CYS A 187 -1.78 -13.21 38.28
C CYS A 187 -1.39 -11.85 37.72
N VAL A 188 -0.35 -11.80 36.89
CA VAL A 188 0.15 -10.55 36.28
C VAL A 188 -0.85 -9.98 35.28
N ILE A 189 -1.62 -10.82 34.58
CA ILE A 189 -2.63 -10.32 33.65
C ILE A 189 -3.75 -9.57 34.38
N THR A 190 -4.13 -9.99 35.59
CA THR A 190 -5.12 -9.30 36.43
C THR A 190 -4.67 -7.87 36.76
N ALA A 191 -3.39 -7.70 37.11
CA ALA A 191 -2.78 -6.37 37.27
C ALA A 191 -2.77 -5.56 35.97
N LYS A 192 -2.43 -6.16 34.82
CA LYS A 192 -2.45 -5.46 33.52
C LYS A 192 -3.86 -5.02 33.11
N VAL A 193 -4.88 -5.83 33.44
CA VAL A 193 -6.29 -5.48 33.25
C VAL A 193 -6.69 -4.32 34.17
N MET A 194 -6.19 -4.31 35.41
CA MET A 194 -6.39 -3.18 36.32
C MET A 194 -5.84 -1.87 35.76
N ILE A 195 -4.67 -1.89 35.12
CA ILE A 195 -4.15 -0.72 34.39
C ILE A 195 -5.16 -0.27 33.32
N GLN A 196 -5.70 -1.19 32.52
CA GLN A 196 -6.70 -0.85 31.49
C GLN A 196 -7.96 -0.21 32.11
N LYS A 197 -8.47 -0.76 33.23
CA LYS A 197 -9.62 -0.20 33.96
C LYS A 197 -9.35 1.22 34.47
N LEU A 198 -8.18 1.44 35.07
CA LEU A 198 -7.73 2.76 35.55
C LEU A 198 -7.67 3.82 34.43
N TRP A 199 -7.32 3.42 33.20
CA TRP A 199 -7.34 4.33 32.05
C TRP A 199 -8.76 4.61 31.57
N LEU A 200 -9.63 3.61 31.57
CA LEU A 200 -11.02 3.75 31.15
C LEU A 200 -11.87 4.57 32.14
N SER A 201 -11.52 4.59 33.42
CA SER A 201 -12.20 5.39 34.44
C SER A 201 -11.90 6.89 34.36
N GLY A 202 -10.86 7.29 33.61
CA GLY A 202 -10.54 8.71 33.40
C GLY A 202 -9.88 9.44 34.58
N VAL A 203 -9.55 8.73 35.66
CA VAL A 203 -8.90 9.29 36.88
C VAL A 203 -7.52 9.90 36.55
N ASP A 204 -7.12 11.00 37.17
CA ASP A 204 -5.78 11.58 36.98
C ASP A 204 -4.67 10.81 37.72
N TRP A 205 -3.40 11.16 37.51
CA TRP A 205 -2.26 10.40 38.06
C TRP A 205 -2.21 10.35 39.59
N ASP A 206 -2.53 11.47 40.22
CA ASP A 206 -2.41 11.69 41.67
C ASP A 206 -3.79 11.89 42.34
N GLU A 207 -4.86 11.60 41.59
CA GLU A 207 -6.24 11.57 42.09
C GLU A 207 -6.52 10.24 42.81
N GLU A 208 -7.38 10.30 43.83
CA GLU A 208 -7.84 9.13 44.58
C GLU A 208 -8.66 8.19 43.70
N LEU A 209 -8.50 6.87 43.90
CA LEU A 209 -9.25 5.89 43.13
C LEU A 209 -10.73 5.85 43.54
N PRO A 210 -11.65 5.64 42.58
CA PRO A 210 -13.02 5.26 42.85
C PRO A 210 -13.11 4.02 43.76
N ASP A 211 -14.10 3.99 44.64
CA ASP A 211 -14.26 2.94 45.67
C ASP A 211 -14.25 1.51 45.10
N ASP A 212 -14.88 1.31 43.92
CA ASP A 212 -14.92 0.02 43.23
C ASP A 212 -13.54 -0.46 42.79
N LEU A 213 -12.74 0.45 42.21
CA LEU A 213 -11.37 0.17 41.78
C LEU A 213 -10.42 0.06 42.97
N LEU A 214 -10.67 0.81 44.04
CA LEU A 214 -9.90 0.77 45.27
C LEU A 214 -10.05 -0.60 45.96
N GLU A 215 -11.28 -1.08 46.13
CA GLU A 215 -11.58 -2.38 46.74
C GLU A 215 -10.99 -3.54 45.92
N GLU A 216 -11.14 -3.51 44.59
CA GLU A 216 -10.55 -4.51 43.70
C GLU A 216 -9.02 -4.52 43.81
N TRP A 217 -8.38 -3.35 43.83
CA TRP A 217 -6.93 -3.23 43.96
C TRP A 217 -6.42 -3.75 45.32
N LEU A 218 -7.07 -3.36 46.42
CA LEU A 218 -6.67 -3.76 47.76
C LEU A 218 -6.78 -5.28 47.95
N THR A 219 -7.85 -5.89 47.44
CA THR A 219 -8.05 -7.34 47.45
C THR A 219 -6.91 -8.03 46.71
N TYR A 220 -6.66 -7.67 45.45
CA TYR A 220 -5.57 -8.23 44.65
C TYR A 220 -4.20 -8.04 45.33
N ARG A 221 -3.93 -6.83 45.83
CA ARG A 221 -2.66 -6.48 46.48
C ARG A 221 -2.42 -7.27 47.76
N SER A 222 -3.46 -7.56 48.55
CA SER A 222 -3.33 -8.38 49.76
C SER A 222 -2.93 -9.83 49.44
N GLU A 223 -3.45 -10.36 48.33
CA GLU A 223 -3.21 -11.74 47.91
C GLU A 223 -1.85 -11.95 47.24
N LEU A 224 -1.23 -10.89 46.68
CA LEU A 224 0.09 -10.95 46.04
C LEU A 224 1.18 -11.59 46.92
N ALA A 225 1.05 -11.51 48.25
CA ALA A 225 1.97 -12.18 49.17
C ALA A 225 2.01 -13.71 48.98
N ASN A 226 0.92 -14.32 48.49
CA ASN A 226 0.85 -15.76 48.23
C ASN A 226 1.72 -16.22 47.05
N ILE A 227 2.12 -15.32 46.14
CA ILE A 227 3.02 -15.67 45.03
C ILE A 227 4.36 -16.22 45.53
N ARG A 228 4.79 -15.84 46.76
CA ARG A 228 5.98 -16.39 47.41
C ARG A 228 5.94 -17.92 47.60
N LYS A 229 4.75 -18.52 47.55
CA LYS A 229 4.52 -19.97 47.66
C LYS A 229 4.60 -20.69 46.31
N VAL A 230 4.88 -19.99 45.21
CA VAL A 230 5.11 -20.59 43.89
C VAL A 230 6.58 -21.00 43.79
N TYR A 231 6.81 -22.28 43.58
CA TYR A 231 8.13 -22.90 43.44
C TYR A 231 8.29 -23.37 41.99
N ILE A 232 9.32 -22.88 41.30
CA ILE A 232 9.62 -23.31 39.92
C ILE A 232 10.99 -23.98 39.90
N PRO A 233 11.09 -25.29 39.64
CA PRO A 233 12.39 -25.97 39.50
C PRO A 233 13.27 -25.28 38.47
N ARG A 234 14.53 -24.98 38.82
CA ARG A 234 15.48 -24.37 37.86
C ARG A 234 15.84 -25.38 36.76
N TRP A 235 16.09 -26.62 37.16
CA TRP A 235 16.41 -27.71 36.24
C TRP A 235 15.14 -28.48 35.88
N VAL A 236 14.92 -28.69 34.59
CA VAL A 236 13.76 -29.38 34.03
C VAL A 236 14.05 -30.87 33.73
N GLU A 237 14.99 -31.45 34.47
CA GLU A 237 15.41 -32.87 34.36
C GLU A 237 15.93 -33.30 32.98
N THR A 238 16.48 -32.37 32.20
CA THR A 238 17.11 -32.70 30.91
C THR A 238 18.55 -33.19 31.07
N LYS A 239 18.92 -34.22 30.31
CA LYS A 239 20.25 -34.85 30.18
C LYS A 239 20.63 -35.02 28.70
N VAL A 240 21.93 -35.24 28.44
CA VAL A 240 22.45 -35.43 27.06
C VAL A 240 21.96 -36.75 26.47
N ASP A 241 21.73 -37.75 27.31
CA ASP A 241 21.29 -39.10 26.92
C ASP A 241 19.76 -39.24 26.93
N ASP A 242 18.99 -38.15 27.07
CA ASP A 242 17.53 -38.24 27.05
C ASP A 242 17.04 -38.83 25.73
N THR A 243 16.06 -39.71 25.83
CA THR A 243 15.54 -40.43 24.66
C THR A 243 14.65 -39.53 23.81
N CYS A 244 13.97 -38.55 24.43
CA CYS A 244 13.16 -37.57 23.74
C CYS A 244 12.92 -36.31 24.60
N THR A 245 13.04 -35.13 24.00
CA THR A 245 12.60 -33.85 24.57
C THR A 245 11.65 -33.16 23.61
N GLU A 246 10.45 -32.83 24.08
CA GLU A 246 9.35 -32.25 23.30
C GLU A 246 8.87 -30.94 23.91
N LEU A 247 8.38 -30.03 23.08
CA LEU A 247 7.73 -28.80 23.51
C LEU A 247 6.23 -28.83 23.21
N HIS A 248 5.43 -28.64 24.25
CA HIS A 248 3.97 -28.60 24.18
C HIS A 248 3.48 -27.19 24.50
N GLY A 249 3.05 -26.51 23.45
CA GLY A 249 2.53 -25.15 23.51
C GLY A 249 1.01 -25.11 23.53
N PHE A 250 0.41 -24.37 24.45
CA PHE A 250 -1.03 -24.17 24.58
C PHE A 250 -1.40 -22.72 24.34
N SER A 251 -2.46 -22.47 23.58
CA SER A 251 -2.98 -21.13 23.34
C SER A 251 -4.46 -21.04 23.64
N ASP A 252 -4.87 -19.91 24.22
CA ASP A 252 -6.26 -19.60 24.50
C ASP A 252 -6.53 -18.08 24.45
N ALA A 253 -7.80 -17.71 24.35
CA ALA A 253 -8.24 -16.33 24.48
C ALA A 253 -9.63 -16.17 25.11
N SER A 254 -9.75 -15.18 25.99
CA SER A 254 -11.00 -14.68 26.54
C SER A 254 -11.33 -13.28 25.99
N ASN A 255 -12.43 -12.69 26.47
CA ASN A 255 -12.74 -11.27 26.25
C ASN A 255 -11.80 -10.32 27.01
N VAL A 256 -11.05 -10.81 28.00
CA VAL A 256 -10.15 -10.03 28.86
C VAL A 256 -8.72 -10.04 28.33
N ALA A 257 -8.21 -11.21 27.94
CA ALA A 257 -6.85 -11.38 27.47
C ALA A 257 -6.69 -12.64 26.61
N TYR A 258 -5.56 -12.74 25.92
CA TYR A 258 -5.15 -13.96 25.24
C TYR A 258 -3.75 -14.37 25.67
N ALA A 259 -3.51 -15.68 25.69
CA ALA A 259 -2.36 -16.28 26.34
C ALA A 259 -1.73 -17.38 25.50
N ALA A 260 -0.45 -17.62 25.78
CA ALA A 260 0.31 -18.76 25.31
C ALA A 260 1.13 -19.32 26.47
N VAL A 261 1.20 -20.64 26.60
CA VAL A 261 1.90 -21.36 27.68
C VAL A 261 2.69 -22.50 27.06
N ILE A 262 3.90 -22.78 27.54
CA ILE A 262 4.77 -23.81 26.99
C ILE A 262 5.27 -24.69 28.12
N TYR A 263 5.08 -25.99 27.92
CA TYR A 263 5.66 -27.04 28.75
C TYR A 263 6.74 -27.77 27.98
N VAL A 264 7.80 -28.16 28.68
CA VAL A 264 8.76 -29.16 28.19
C VAL A 264 8.32 -30.53 28.71
N ARG A 265 8.40 -31.53 27.85
CA ARG A 265 8.20 -32.93 28.18
C ARG A 265 9.48 -33.69 27.87
N THR A 266 10.07 -34.30 28.89
CA THR A 266 11.32 -35.05 28.77
C THR A 266 11.07 -36.51 29.10
N ILE A 267 11.58 -37.42 28.26
CA ILE A 267 11.55 -38.86 28.48
C ILE A 267 12.98 -39.34 28.73
N ASP A 268 13.25 -39.80 29.94
CA ASP A 268 14.57 -40.29 30.33
C ASP A 268 14.86 -41.69 29.72
N THR A 269 16.07 -42.21 29.94
CA THR A 269 16.48 -43.55 29.49
C THR A 269 15.78 -44.70 30.20
N ALA A 270 15.18 -44.45 31.37
CA ALA A 270 14.39 -45.41 32.12
C ALA A 270 12.90 -45.40 31.70
N GLY A 271 12.50 -44.48 30.84
CA GLY A 271 11.12 -44.29 30.38
C GLY A 271 10.25 -43.43 31.31
N ASN A 272 10.84 -42.77 32.32
CA ASN A 272 10.14 -41.80 33.15
C ASN A 272 9.88 -40.51 32.37
N ILE A 273 8.73 -39.89 32.65
CA ILE A 273 8.25 -38.72 31.91
C ILE A 273 8.13 -37.55 32.88
N HIS A 274 8.82 -36.47 32.54
CA HIS A 274 8.87 -35.25 33.33
C HIS A 274 8.26 -34.10 32.53
N VAL A 275 7.33 -33.37 33.15
CA VAL A 275 6.63 -32.24 32.51
C VAL A 275 6.77 -30.99 33.36
N TYR A 276 7.31 -29.94 32.76
CA TYR A 276 7.61 -28.69 33.45
C TYR A 276 7.19 -27.46 32.66
N LEU A 277 6.62 -26.47 33.33
CA LEU A 277 6.35 -25.15 32.76
C LEU A 277 7.66 -24.43 32.43
N VAL A 278 7.85 -24.05 31.17
CA VAL A 278 9.06 -23.33 30.72
C VAL A 278 8.80 -21.84 30.63
N ALA A 279 7.74 -21.45 29.91
CA ALA A 279 7.43 -20.05 29.67
C ALA A 279 5.94 -19.86 29.38
N ALA A 280 5.41 -18.69 29.74
CA ALA A 280 4.11 -18.23 29.31
C ALA A 280 4.14 -16.76 28.93
N LYS A 281 3.12 -16.33 28.19
CA LYS A 281 2.98 -14.94 27.77
C LYS A 281 1.51 -14.58 27.65
N THR A 282 1.15 -13.44 28.24
CA THR A 282 -0.21 -12.90 28.22
C THR A 282 -0.24 -11.52 27.59
N LYS A 283 -1.35 -11.21 26.90
CA LYS A 283 -1.64 -9.88 26.36
C LYS A 283 -3.10 -9.52 26.63
N VAL A 284 -3.32 -8.32 27.16
CA VAL A 284 -4.66 -7.78 27.38
C VAL A 284 -5.39 -7.64 26.05
N ALA A 285 -6.66 -8.02 26.02
CA ALA A 285 -7.50 -7.89 24.84
C ALA A 285 -7.71 -6.39 24.50
N PRO A 286 -7.78 -6.03 23.21
CA PRO A 286 -8.08 -4.66 22.81
C PRO A 286 -9.43 -4.18 23.37
N THR A 287 -9.51 -2.91 23.75
CA THR A 287 -10.78 -2.30 24.22
C THR A 287 -11.85 -2.24 23.12
N MET A 288 -11.44 -2.17 21.85
CA MET A 288 -12.38 -2.28 20.74
C MET A 288 -12.86 -3.72 20.58
N GLN A 289 -14.17 -3.89 20.35
CA GLN A 289 -14.81 -5.21 20.26
C GLN A 289 -14.22 -6.06 19.12
N VAL A 290 -13.47 -7.09 19.49
CA VAL A 290 -12.95 -8.12 18.57
C VAL A 290 -13.68 -9.43 18.88
N SER A 291 -14.08 -10.17 17.84
CA SER A 291 -14.73 -11.47 18.02
C SER A 291 -13.79 -12.49 18.69
N ILE A 292 -14.31 -13.33 19.59
CA ILE A 292 -13.54 -14.37 20.31
C ILE A 292 -12.65 -15.21 19.36
N PRO A 293 -13.13 -15.73 18.20
CA PRO A 293 -12.26 -16.50 17.30
C PRO A 293 -11.02 -15.74 16.80
N ARG A 294 -11.13 -14.43 16.60
CA ARG A 294 -9.98 -13.60 16.20
C ARG A 294 -8.98 -13.44 17.35
N LEU A 295 -9.45 -13.39 18.60
CA LEU A 295 -8.58 -13.35 19.78
C LEU A 295 -7.90 -14.71 19.99
N GLU A 296 -8.62 -15.82 19.83
CA GLU A 296 -8.06 -17.19 19.87
C GLU A 296 -6.95 -17.34 18.83
N LEU A 297 -7.16 -16.85 17.60
CA LEU A 297 -6.11 -16.83 16.56
C LEU A 297 -4.91 -15.96 16.96
N MET A 298 -5.12 -14.87 17.69
CA MET A 298 -4.02 -14.05 18.21
C MET A 298 -3.25 -14.77 19.32
N GLY A 299 -3.93 -15.55 20.17
CA GLY A 299 -3.32 -16.49 21.10
C GLY A 299 -2.43 -17.51 20.37
N ALA A 300 -2.94 -18.12 19.30
CA ALA A 300 -2.17 -19.06 18.49
C ALA A 300 -0.94 -18.42 17.81
N VAL A 301 -1.04 -17.16 17.35
CA VAL A 301 0.13 -16.41 16.84
C VAL A 301 1.15 -16.16 17.95
N LEU A 302 0.67 -15.78 19.14
CA LEU A 302 1.54 -15.55 20.30
C LEU A 302 2.30 -16.82 20.66
N LEU A 303 1.61 -17.96 20.65
CA LEU A 303 2.20 -19.26 20.91
C LEU A 303 3.23 -19.65 19.86
N ALA A 304 2.88 -19.58 18.57
CA ALA A 304 3.77 -19.97 17.48
C ALA A 304 5.10 -19.23 17.53
N ARG A 305 5.09 -17.94 17.91
CA ARG A 305 6.31 -17.14 18.10
C ARG A 305 7.07 -17.59 19.34
N LEU A 306 6.39 -17.64 20.50
CA LEU A 306 7.03 -17.98 21.76
C LEU A 306 7.68 -19.36 21.73
N VAL A 307 7.00 -20.37 21.18
CA VAL A 307 7.52 -21.74 21.14
C VAL A 307 8.69 -21.89 20.17
N THR A 308 8.71 -21.11 19.08
CA THR A 308 9.87 -21.08 18.17
C THR A 308 11.09 -20.48 18.88
N ASP A 309 10.89 -19.38 19.62
CA ASP A 309 11.98 -18.73 20.36
C ASP A 309 12.53 -19.65 21.46
N VAL A 310 11.65 -20.31 22.22
CA VAL A 310 12.02 -21.29 23.25
C VAL A 310 12.72 -22.51 22.65
N ALA A 311 12.20 -23.07 21.54
CA ALA A 311 12.81 -24.20 20.86
C ALA A 311 14.24 -23.90 20.39
N ASN A 312 14.47 -22.70 19.85
CA ASN A 312 15.80 -22.27 19.41
C ASN A 312 16.79 -22.17 20.58
N MET A 313 16.34 -21.66 21.73
CA MET A 313 17.18 -21.53 22.93
C MET A 313 17.50 -22.88 23.59
N LEU A 314 16.55 -23.81 23.57
CA LEU A 314 16.72 -25.17 24.11
C LEU A 314 17.31 -26.15 23.08
N HIS A 315 17.58 -25.69 21.86
CA HIS A 315 18.06 -26.53 20.75
C HIS A 315 17.16 -27.72 20.42
N ILE A 316 15.85 -27.57 20.61
CA ILE A 316 14.86 -28.61 20.32
C ILE A 316 14.47 -28.52 18.84
N SER A 317 14.56 -29.66 18.15
CA SER A 317 14.24 -29.75 16.72
C SER A 317 12.76 -29.45 16.46
N ARG A 318 12.48 -28.87 15.29
CA ARG A 318 11.13 -28.43 14.92
C ARG A 318 10.10 -29.56 14.93
N ASP A 319 10.47 -30.79 14.62
CA ASP A 319 9.58 -31.96 14.61
C ASP A 319 9.08 -32.35 16.01
N LYS A 320 9.76 -31.90 17.07
CA LYS A 320 9.40 -32.15 18.48
C LYS A 320 8.55 -31.04 19.10
N ILE A 321 8.00 -30.15 18.28
CA ILE A 321 7.14 -29.06 18.72
C ILE A 321 5.68 -29.38 18.43
N HIS A 322 4.82 -29.22 19.43
CA HIS A 322 3.39 -29.49 19.37
C HIS A 322 2.59 -28.28 19.87
N GLY A 323 1.66 -27.80 19.05
CA GLY A 323 0.74 -26.71 19.38
C GLY A 323 -0.67 -27.21 19.71
N TRP A 324 -1.29 -26.64 20.74
CA TRP A 324 -2.58 -27.05 21.26
C TRP A 324 -3.51 -25.84 21.39
N THR A 325 -4.75 -26.00 20.94
CA THR A 325 -5.83 -25.02 21.14
C THR A 325 -7.16 -25.74 21.22
N ASP A 326 -8.08 -25.22 22.02
CA ASP A 326 -9.47 -25.67 22.08
C ASP A 326 -10.36 -25.04 21.00
N SER A 327 -9.87 -24.01 20.32
CA SER A 327 -10.58 -23.39 19.21
C SER A 327 -10.54 -24.25 17.95
N THR A 328 -11.62 -24.98 17.74
CA THR A 328 -11.87 -25.69 16.47
C THR A 328 -11.92 -24.73 15.26
N VAL A 329 -12.25 -23.46 15.47
CA VAL A 329 -12.25 -22.42 14.41
C VAL A 329 -10.82 -22.08 14.00
N VAL A 330 -9.91 -21.89 14.96
CA VAL A 330 -8.48 -21.66 14.68
C VAL A 330 -7.88 -22.86 13.96
N LEU A 331 -8.14 -24.08 14.44
CA LEU A 331 -7.67 -25.30 13.77
C LEU A 331 -8.22 -25.41 12.33
N ALA A 332 -9.47 -25.00 12.10
CA ALA A 332 -10.05 -25.00 10.76
C ALA A 332 -9.38 -23.96 9.84
N TRP A 333 -9.00 -22.81 10.39
CA TRP A 333 -8.26 -21.78 9.68
C TRP A 333 -6.83 -22.23 9.32
N LEU A 334 -6.13 -22.90 10.24
CA LEU A 334 -4.79 -23.45 10.01
C LEU A 334 -4.80 -24.63 9.03
N SER A 335 -5.86 -25.44 9.05
CA SER A 335 -6.03 -26.59 8.15
C SER A 335 -6.27 -26.23 6.68
N SER A 336 -6.49 -24.96 6.37
CA SER A 336 -6.74 -24.50 5.00
C SER A 336 -5.72 -23.45 4.56
N HIS A 337 -5.51 -23.36 3.24
CA HIS A 337 -4.57 -22.38 2.69
C HIS A 337 -4.93 -20.92 3.08
N PRO A 338 -3.98 -20.09 3.58
CA PRO A 338 -4.22 -18.72 4.07
C PRO A 338 -4.95 -17.80 3.09
N SER A 339 -4.77 -18.01 1.78
CA SER A 339 -5.46 -17.23 0.74
C SER A 339 -6.98 -17.33 0.76
N ARG A 340 -7.55 -18.37 1.39
CA ARG A 340 -9.01 -18.57 1.52
C ARG A 340 -9.67 -17.60 2.50
N TRP A 341 -8.90 -17.01 3.40
CA TRP A 341 -9.41 -16.20 4.50
C TRP A 341 -9.34 -14.71 4.21
N THR A 342 -10.14 -13.90 4.93
CA THR A 342 -10.02 -12.43 4.93
C THR A 342 -8.61 -12.01 5.32
N THR A 343 -8.19 -10.79 4.93
CA THR A 343 -6.80 -10.35 5.08
C THR A 343 -6.27 -10.46 6.51
N PHE A 344 -7.11 -10.18 7.52
CA PHE A 344 -6.73 -10.34 8.92
C PHE A 344 -6.34 -11.79 9.23
N ILE A 345 -7.25 -12.74 8.99
CA ILE A 345 -7.02 -14.17 9.28
C ILE A 345 -5.91 -14.75 8.38
N GLY A 346 -5.90 -14.40 7.10
CA GLY A 346 -4.91 -14.88 6.13
C GLY A 346 -3.48 -14.50 6.51
N ASN A 347 -3.26 -13.27 7.00
CA ASN A 347 -1.92 -12.85 7.42
C ASN A 347 -1.46 -13.58 8.70
N ARG A 348 -2.35 -13.78 9.69
CA ARG A 348 -2.00 -14.47 10.95
C ARG A 348 -1.79 -15.97 10.74
N THR A 349 -2.65 -16.61 9.96
CA THR A 349 -2.49 -18.03 9.60
C THR A 349 -1.20 -18.25 8.81
N SER A 350 -0.84 -17.34 7.91
CA SER A 350 0.46 -17.39 7.22
C SER A 350 1.66 -17.24 8.18
N ASP A 351 1.55 -16.37 9.20
CA ASP A 351 2.61 -16.17 10.20
C ASP A 351 2.80 -17.43 11.05
N ILE A 352 1.71 -18.06 11.50
CA ILE A 352 1.73 -19.33 12.23
C ILE A 352 2.33 -20.43 11.35
N LEU A 353 1.80 -20.63 10.14
CA LEU A 353 2.19 -21.73 9.25
C LEU A 353 3.62 -21.57 8.68
N SER A 354 4.22 -20.38 8.77
CA SER A 354 5.64 -20.20 8.46
C SER A 354 6.58 -20.74 9.55
N ARG A 355 6.07 -20.92 10.78
CA ARG A 355 6.83 -21.39 11.96
C ARG A 355 6.50 -22.81 12.37
N LEU A 356 5.22 -23.15 12.39
CA LEU A 356 4.71 -24.46 12.76
C LEU A 356 3.85 -25.02 11.65
N ASP A 357 4.08 -26.28 11.29
CA ASP A 357 3.29 -26.95 10.26
C ASP A 357 1.90 -27.27 10.79
N ASN A 358 0.92 -27.34 9.89
CA ASN A 358 -0.45 -27.66 10.27
C ASN A 358 -0.59 -29.03 10.96
N THR A 359 0.33 -29.97 10.70
CA THR A 359 0.36 -31.30 11.35
C THR A 359 0.77 -31.25 12.80
N GLN A 360 1.39 -30.15 13.24
CA GLN A 360 1.86 -29.95 14.61
C GLN A 360 0.78 -29.38 15.54
N TRP A 361 -0.38 -28.99 14.97
CA TRP A 361 -1.49 -28.40 15.72
C TRP A 361 -2.56 -29.43 16.05
N SER A 362 -2.88 -29.59 17.33
CA SER A 362 -3.91 -30.52 17.83
C SER A 362 -4.96 -29.81 18.68
N HIS A 363 -6.11 -30.45 18.82
CA HIS A 363 -7.19 -29.97 19.69
C HIS A 363 -6.99 -30.43 21.13
N VAL A 364 -7.17 -29.52 22.09
CA VAL A 364 -7.28 -29.82 23.53
C VAL A 364 -8.67 -29.42 24.03
N SER A 365 -9.23 -30.09 25.03
CA SER A 365 -10.51 -29.65 25.60
C SER A 365 -10.30 -28.39 26.46
N SER A 366 -11.27 -27.47 26.51
CA SER A 366 -11.11 -26.21 27.26
C SER A 366 -10.82 -26.42 28.76
N GLY A 367 -11.37 -27.48 29.37
CA GLY A 367 -11.10 -27.83 30.77
C GLY A 367 -9.70 -28.39 31.04
N GLU A 368 -8.99 -28.79 29.98
CA GLU A 368 -7.61 -29.30 30.04
C GLU A 368 -6.61 -28.33 29.38
N ASN A 369 -7.04 -27.11 29.04
CA ASN A 369 -6.21 -26.10 28.41
C ASN A 369 -5.62 -25.14 29.46
N PRO A 370 -4.35 -25.30 29.88
CA PRO A 370 -3.75 -24.44 30.90
C PRO A 370 -3.66 -22.96 30.49
N ALA A 371 -3.73 -22.66 29.18
CA ALA A 371 -3.74 -21.28 28.71
C ALA A 371 -5.04 -20.52 29.08
N ASP A 372 -6.14 -21.21 29.40
CA ASP A 372 -7.41 -20.59 29.84
C ASP A 372 -7.23 -19.86 31.18
N ILE A 373 -6.43 -20.43 32.09
CA ILE A 373 -6.08 -19.82 33.38
C ILE A 373 -5.40 -18.45 33.16
N ALA A 374 -4.49 -18.38 32.18
CA ALA A 374 -3.76 -17.16 31.85
C ALA A 374 -4.55 -16.18 30.98
N SER A 375 -5.52 -16.64 30.19
CA SER A 375 -6.33 -15.77 29.33
C SER A 375 -7.44 -15.08 30.12
N ARG A 376 -7.95 -15.70 31.20
CA ARG A 376 -8.95 -15.13 32.11
C ARG A 376 -8.34 -14.38 33.28
N GLY A 377 -7.15 -14.83 33.71
CA GLY A 377 -6.53 -14.39 34.95
C GLY A 377 -7.07 -15.15 36.16
N CYS A 378 -6.26 -15.22 37.21
CA CYS A 378 -6.63 -15.85 38.48
C CYS A 378 -5.98 -15.11 39.65
N THR A 379 -6.46 -15.38 40.85
CA THR A 379 -5.83 -14.85 42.06
C THR A 379 -4.49 -15.55 42.32
N PRO A 380 -3.54 -14.89 43.03
CA PRO A 380 -2.33 -15.55 43.52
C PRO A 380 -2.57 -16.82 44.33
N LEU A 381 -3.66 -16.87 45.11
CA LEU A 381 -3.99 -18.05 45.90
C LEU A 381 -4.47 -19.20 45.01
N GLU A 382 -5.34 -18.93 44.05
CA GLU A 382 -5.80 -19.91 43.05
C GLU A 382 -4.64 -20.47 42.24
N LEU A 383 -3.68 -19.62 41.85
CA LEU A 383 -2.50 -20.05 41.08
C LEU A 383 -1.69 -21.10 41.83
N VAL A 384 -1.43 -20.86 43.12
CA VAL A 384 -0.66 -21.78 43.97
C VAL A 384 -1.36 -23.12 44.13
N GLN A 385 -2.70 -23.15 44.12
CA GLN A 385 -3.49 -24.37 44.23
C GLN A 385 -3.69 -25.09 42.89
N ASN A 386 -3.33 -24.47 41.77
CA ASN A 386 -3.59 -24.99 40.44
C ASN A 386 -2.43 -25.84 39.91
N SER A 387 -2.52 -27.16 40.09
CA SER A 387 -1.50 -28.09 39.61
C SER A 387 -1.37 -28.13 38.08
N MET A 388 -2.47 -27.91 37.35
CA MET A 388 -2.49 -27.90 35.88
C MET A 388 -1.62 -26.77 35.30
N TRP A 389 -1.56 -25.62 35.98
CA TRP A 389 -0.71 -24.52 35.54
C TRP A 389 0.78 -24.86 35.62
N LEU A 390 1.23 -25.53 36.69
CA LEU A 390 2.64 -25.83 36.91
C LEU A 390 3.12 -27.06 36.15
N HIS A 391 2.29 -28.10 36.08
CA HIS A 391 2.66 -29.41 35.52
C HIS A 391 1.98 -29.73 34.20
N GLY A 392 1.12 -28.85 33.70
CA GLY A 392 0.32 -29.09 32.50
C GLY A 392 -0.82 -30.09 32.75
N PRO A 393 -1.60 -30.42 31.71
CA PRO A 393 -2.66 -31.40 31.83
C PRO A 393 -2.11 -32.83 32.05
N PRO A 394 -2.80 -33.67 32.85
CA PRO A 394 -2.27 -34.98 33.29
C PRO A 394 -1.85 -35.92 32.15
N TRP A 395 -2.53 -35.84 31.00
CA TRP A 395 -2.24 -36.69 29.85
C TRP A 395 -0.88 -36.39 29.18
N LEU A 396 -0.23 -35.25 29.48
CA LEU A 396 1.15 -35.01 29.02
C LEU A 396 2.15 -35.95 29.68
N SER A 397 1.84 -36.44 30.88
CA SER A 397 2.68 -37.40 31.61
C SER A 397 2.42 -38.86 31.18
N GLU A 398 1.53 -39.10 30.23
CA GLU A 398 1.30 -40.44 29.68
C GLU A 398 2.41 -40.84 28.67
N ALA A 399 2.68 -42.14 28.55
CA ALA A 399 3.70 -42.68 27.64
C ALA A 399 3.40 -42.38 26.17
N GLU A 400 2.14 -42.51 25.76
CA GLU A 400 1.68 -42.22 24.42
C GLU A 400 0.67 -41.07 24.41
N ILE A 401 1.04 -39.95 23.77
CA ILE A 401 0.12 -38.83 23.58
C ILE A 401 -0.70 -39.06 22.30
N LYS A 402 -2.01 -39.09 22.44
CA LYS A 402 -2.93 -39.19 21.30
C LYS A 402 -3.13 -37.83 20.64
N TYR A 403 -2.37 -37.56 19.58
CA TYR A 403 -2.58 -36.38 18.73
C TYR A 403 -3.88 -36.52 17.92
N LYS A 404 -4.98 -35.94 18.42
CA LYS A 404 -6.29 -35.98 17.73
C LYS A 404 -6.36 -34.95 16.61
N LEU A 405 -6.29 -35.41 15.37
CA LEU A 405 -6.75 -34.70 14.16
C LEU A 405 -7.74 -35.57 13.36
N SER A 406 -8.73 -36.15 14.05
CA SER A 406 -9.60 -37.19 13.44
C SER A 406 -10.54 -36.66 12.35
N LYS A 407 -10.82 -35.35 12.29
CA LYS A 407 -11.51 -34.69 11.17
C LYS A 407 -10.91 -33.31 10.98
N ARG A 408 -10.47 -32.94 9.76
CA ARG A 408 -10.06 -31.56 9.45
C ARG A 408 -11.26 -30.64 9.73
N PRO A 409 -11.22 -29.82 10.78
CA PRO A 409 -12.35 -28.96 11.08
C PRO A 409 -12.50 -27.96 9.92
N SER A 410 -13.74 -27.67 9.54
CA SER A 410 -14.04 -26.76 8.44
C SER A 410 -14.89 -25.62 8.95
N THR A 411 -14.53 -24.39 8.58
CA THR A 411 -15.30 -23.20 8.94
C THR A 411 -15.53 -22.34 7.71
N ASN A 412 -16.67 -21.64 7.70
CA ASN A 412 -16.98 -20.59 6.72
C ASN A 412 -16.85 -19.19 7.32
N LEU A 413 -16.54 -19.08 8.63
CA LEU A 413 -16.27 -17.81 9.29
C LEU A 413 -15.06 -17.14 8.65
N GLU A 414 -15.18 -15.84 8.34
CA GLU A 414 -14.11 -15.03 7.75
C GLU A 414 -13.52 -15.60 6.45
N ARG A 415 -14.29 -16.46 5.76
CA ARG A 415 -13.93 -16.94 4.43
C ARG A 415 -14.08 -15.80 3.43
N LYS A 416 -13.07 -15.56 2.60
CA LYS A 416 -13.23 -14.68 1.44
C LYS A 416 -14.39 -15.23 0.60
N LYS A 417 -15.43 -14.41 0.44
CA LYS A 417 -16.57 -14.73 -0.43
C LYS A 417 -16.06 -14.82 -1.87
N LEU A 418 -15.67 -16.02 -2.27
CA LEU A 418 -15.59 -16.38 -3.68
C LEU A 418 -17.02 -16.27 -4.20
N LYS A 419 -17.32 -15.24 -4.98
CA LYS A 419 -18.57 -15.14 -5.73
C LYS A 419 -18.54 -16.24 -6.80
N VAL A 420 -18.91 -17.45 -6.41
CA VAL A 420 -19.12 -18.55 -7.34
C VAL A 420 -20.58 -18.45 -7.78
N HIS A 421 -20.80 -18.10 -9.05
CA HIS A 421 -22.14 -18.13 -9.63
C HIS A 421 -22.56 -19.59 -9.79
N LEU A 422 -23.39 -20.08 -8.87
CA LEU A 422 -24.09 -21.36 -9.00
C LEU A 422 -25.25 -21.15 -9.98
N SER A 423 -25.12 -21.65 -11.21
CA SER A 423 -26.27 -21.76 -12.13
C SER A 423 -26.98 -23.07 -11.83
N THR A 424 -28.15 -22.98 -11.19
CA THR A 424 -29.10 -24.08 -11.07
C THR A 424 -29.71 -24.32 -12.45
N LYS A 425 -29.41 -25.49 -13.04
CA LYS A 425 -30.05 -25.95 -14.27
C LYS A 425 -31.52 -26.26 -13.99
N SER A 426 -32.41 -25.33 -14.34
CA SER A 426 -33.70 -25.69 -14.93
C SER A 426 -33.49 -25.77 -16.44
N THR A 427 -33.91 -26.89 -17.02
CA THR A 427 -33.90 -27.17 -18.46
C THR A 427 -34.71 -26.14 -19.23
N THR A 428 -34.03 -25.10 -19.66
CA THR A 428 -34.17 -24.51 -20.99
C THR A 428 -32.78 -24.55 -21.58
N ASP A 429 -32.64 -24.95 -22.85
CA ASP A 429 -31.34 -25.14 -23.51
C ASP A 429 -30.38 -23.98 -23.20
N ASP A 430 -29.49 -24.19 -22.24
CA ASP A 430 -28.58 -23.15 -21.79
C ASP A 430 -27.39 -23.20 -22.74
N PHE A 431 -27.56 -22.46 -23.84
CA PHE A 431 -26.70 -22.48 -25.01
C PHE A 431 -25.23 -22.41 -24.63
N ILE A 432 -24.39 -23.14 -25.37
CA ILE A 432 -22.97 -23.27 -25.08
C ILE A 432 -22.29 -21.90 -24.86
N TRP A 433 -22.70 -20.86 -25.59
CA TRP A 433 -22.14 -19.51 -25.47
C TRP A 433 -22.39 -18.84 -24.12
N ASN A 434 -23.48 -19.15 -23.40
CA ASN A 434 -23.74 -18.62 -22.04
C ASN A 434 -22.67 -19.03 -21.03
N ARG A 435 -21.90 -20.10 -21.31
CA ARG A 435 -20.82 -20.61 -20.45
C ARG A 435 -19.48 -19.91 -20.67
N PHE A 436 -19.38 -19.00 -21.65
CA PHE A 436 -18.13 -18.34 -22.01
C PHE A 436 -18.20 -16.84 -21.72
N SER A 437 -17.10 -16.29 -21.19
CA SER A 437 -16.91 -14.86 -20.92
C SER A 437 -16.01 -14.18 -21.96
N SER A 438 -15.58 -14.90 -23.01
CA SER A 438 -14.71 -14.40 -24.06
C SER A 438 -15.05 -15.04 -25.41
N LEU A 439 -15.21 -14.23 -26.45
CA LEU A 439 -15.47 -14.68 -27.81
C LEU A 439 -14.34 -15.59 -28.33
N SER A 440 -13.08 -15.24 -28.09
CA SER A 440 -11.93 -16.03 -28.57
C SER A 440 -11.88 -17.42 -27.94
N ARG A 441 -12.23 -17.54 -26.66
CA ARG A 441 -12.32 -18.84 -25.96
C ARG A 441 -13.48 -19.68 -26.48
N LEU A 442 -14.65 -19.07 -26.70
CA LEU A 442 -15.80 -19.75 -27.31
C LEU A 442 -15.45 -20.31 -28.69
N VAL A 443 -14.93 -19.46 -29.59
CA VAL A 443 -14.59 -19.84 -30.97
C VAL A 443 -13.54 -20.95 -31.00
N ARG A 444 -12.51 -20.88 -30.15
CA ARG A 444 -11.48 -21.94 -30.06
C ARG A 444 -12.05 -23.28 -29.57
N VAL A 445 -12.91 -23.27 -28.55
CA VAL A 445 -13.53 -24.51 -28.05
C VAL A 445 -14.45 -25.11 -29.10
N VAL A 446 -15.28 -24.31 -29.77
CA VAL A 446 -16.13 -24.78 -30.87
C VAL A 446 -15.29 -25.31 -32.04
N ALA A 447 -14.17 -24.65 -32.37
CA ALA A 447 -13.24 -25.13 -33.39
C ALA A 447 -12.62 -26.49 -33.02
N TYR A 448 -12.19 -26.69 -31.77
CA TYR A 448 -11.71 -27.99 -31.30
C TYR A 448 -12.79 -29.07 -31.29
N CYS A 449 -14.02 -28.76 -30.87
CA CYS A 449 -15.14 -29.69 -30.95
C CYS A 449 -15.42 -30.11 -32.40
N ARG A 450 -15.38 -29.17 -33.35
CA ARG A 450 -15.52 -29.47 -34.79
C ARG A 450 -14.35 -30.28 -35.33
N ARG A 451 -13.12 -29.99 -34.90
CA ARG A 451 -11.93 -30.77 -35.25
C ARG A 451 -12.02 -32.20 -34.74
N PHE A 452 -12.58 -32.41 -33.55
CA PHE A 452 -12.89 -33.75 -33.03
C PHE A 452 -13.92 -34.49 -33.89
N LEU A 453 -14.94 -33.81 -34.42
CA LEU A 453 -15.87 -34.43 -35.38
C LEU A 453 -15.19 -34.84 -36.70
N LYS A 454 -14.16 -34.10 -37.14
CA LYS A 454 -13.34 -34.49 -38.31
C LYS A 454 -12.47 -35.73 -38.04
N LEU A 455 -12.08 -36.00 -36.79
CA LEU A 455 -11.36 -37.23 -36.40
C LEU A 455 -12.21 -38.51 -36.51
N LYS A 456 -13.55 -38.38 -36.62
CA LYS A 456 -14.45 -39.51 -36.89
C LYS A 456 -14.45 -39.96 -38.36
N LYS A 457 -13.80 -39.21 -39.27
CA LYS A 457 -13.64 -39.61 -40.69
C LYS A 457 -12.48 -40.61 -40.88
N PRO A 458 -12.49 -41.40 -41.97
CA PRO A 458 -11.40 -42.32 -42.32
C PRO A 458 -10.03 -41.63 -42.35
N LYS A 459 -8.95 -42.38 -42.03
CA LYS A 459 -7.59 -41.84 -41.88
C LYS A 459 -7.06 -41.09 -43.12
N SER A 460 -7.52 -41.46 -44.32
CA SER A 460 -7.09 -40.87 -45.60
C SER A 460 -7.45 -39.38 -45.76
N ASP A 461 -8.49 -38.89 -45.06
CA ASP A 461 -8.98 -37.50 -45.19
C ASP A 461 -8.54 -36.58 -44.04
N ARG A 462 -7.64 -37.04 -43.17
CA ARG A 462 -7.25 -36.32 -41.94
C ARG A 462 -6.09 -35.36 -42.20
N ASN A 463 -6.36 -34.23 -42.86
CA ASN A 463 -5.40 -33.13 -42.91
C ASN A 463 -5.63 -32.17 -41.72
N ILE A 464 -4.97 -32.44 -40.59
CA ILE A 464 -5.17 -31.69 -39.34
C ILE A 464 -3.82 -31.12 -38.86
N ALA A 465 -3.67 -29.80 -38.94
CA ALA A 465 -2.50 -29.08 -38.45
C ALA A 465 -2.37 -29.13 -36.92
N PRO A 466 -1.16 -29.02 -36.33
CA PRO A 466 -0.94 -29.08 -34.88
C PRO A 466 -1.55 -27.87 -34.12
N PHE A 467 -1.83 -26.77 -34.81
CA PHE A 467 -2.52 -25.60 -34.28
C PHE A 467 -3.84 -25.37 -35.01
N LEU A 468 -4.76 -24.61 -34.39
CA LEU A 468 -6.00 -24.20 -35.06
C LEU A 468 -5.70 -23.18 -36.16
N GLU A 469 -6.14 -23.47 -37.37
CA GLU A 469 -5.97 -22.58 -38.51
C GLU A 469 -6.99 -21.42 -38.48
N SER A 470 -6.67 -20.31 -39.16
CA SER A 470 -7.58 -19.18 -39.29
C SER A 470 -8.89 -19.55 -40.01
N SER A 471 -8.84 -20.51 -40.94
CA SER A 471 -10.00 -21.11 -41.61
C SER A 471 -10.96 -21.77 -40.61
N GLU A 472 -10.45 -22.61 -39.70
CA GLU A 472 -11.23 -23.31 -38.69
C GLU A 472 -11.85 -22.37 -37.65
N LEU A 473 -11.12 -21.32 -37.26
CA LEU A 473 -11.63 -20.29 -36.36
C LEU A 473 -12.75 -19.47 -37.02
N ASN A 474 -12.61 -19.13 -38.30
CA ASN A 474 -13.64 -18.42 -39.05
C ASN A 474 -14.89 -19.29 -39.27
N GLU A 475 -14.73 -20.58 -39.56
CA GLU A 475 -15.85 -21.52 -39.63
C GLU A 475 -16.58 -21.65 -38.29
N ALA A 476 -15.85 -21.81 -37.19
CA ALA A 476 -16.43 -21.90 -35.86
C ALA A 476 -17.20 -20.63 -35.48
N LEU A 477 -16.66 -19.45 -35.82
CA LEU A 477 -17.35 -18.18 -35.63
C LEU A 477 -18.64 -18.10 -36.46
N ASN A 478 -18.61 -18.50 -37.74
CA ASN A 478 -19.79 -18.49 -38.61
C ASN A 478 -20.89 -19.44 -38.11
N VAL A 479 -20.52 -20.60 -37.56
CA VAL A 479 -21.48 -21.54 -36.94
C VAL A 479 -22.17 -20.89 -35.74
N CYS A 480 -21.42 -20.24 -34.85
CA CYS A 480 -22.00 -19.53 -33.71
C CYS A 480 -22.94 -18.41 -34.14
N ILE A 481 -22.57 -17.65 -35.18
CA ILE A 481 -23.42 -16.59 -35.75
C ILE A 481 -24.71 -17.19 -36.31
N ARG A 482 -24.63 -18.26 -37.10
CA ARG A 482 -25.80 -18.91 -37.71
C ARG A 482 -26.79 -19.40 -36.66
N MET A 483 -26.30 -20.07 -35.62
CA MET A 483 -27.15 -20.53 -34.51
C MET A 483 -27.81 -19.36 -33.76
N CYS A 484 -27.07 -18.26 -33.55
CA CYS A 484 -27.60 -17.05 -32.93
C CYS A 484 -28.68 -16.38 -33.79
N GLN A 485 -28.54 -16.40 -35.12
CA GLN A 485 -29.51 -15.83 -36.06
C GLN A 485 -30.81 -16.64 -36.11
N VAL A 486 -30.73 -17.97 -36.20
CA VAL A 486 -31.91 -18.86 -36.30
C VAL A 486 -32.84 -18.76 -35.08
N GLN A 487 -32.26 -18.52 -33.90
CA GLN A 487 -33.00 -18.59 -32.65
C GLN A 487 -33.65 -17.26 -32.24
N GLU A 488 -32.95 -16.14 -32.46
CA GLU A 488 -33.28 -14.83 -31.87
C GLU A 488 -33.82 -13.82 -32.89
N LEU A 489 -33.79 -14.13 -34.18
CA LEU A 489 -34.34 -13.27 -35.24
C LEU A 489 -35.63 -13.89 -35.79
N LYS A 490 -36.79 -13.45 -35.28
CA LYS A 490 -38.12 -13.75 -35.84
C LYS A 490 -38.65 -12.56 -36.67
N ASP A 491 -39.32 -12.89 -37.77
CA ASP A 491 -39.30 -12.19 -39.08
C ASP A 491 -40.03 -10.83 -39.25
N SER A 492 -40.42 -10.12 -38.19
CA SER A 492 -41.33 -8.96 -38.35
C SER A 492 -40.67 -7.58 -38.45
N ARG A 493 -39.42 -7.39 -38.00
CA ARG A 493 -38.75 -6.07 -37.92
C ARG A 493 -37.54 -5.88 -38.84
N LEU A 494 -37.16 -6.89 -39.61
CA LEU A 494 -35.97 -6.87 -40.48
C LEU A 494 -36.29 -6.43 -41.92
N LYS A 495 -37.56 -6.34 -42.32
CA LYS A 495 -37.97 -5.99 -43.70
C LYS A 495 -37.35 -4.68 -44.23
N SER A 496 -37.10 -3.70 -43.35
CA SER A 496 -36.48 -2.42 -43.73
C SER A 496 -34.99 -2.52 -44.10
N LEU A 497 -34.33 -3.64 -43.78
CA LEU A 497 -32.91 -3.89 -44.04
C LEU A 497 -32.69 -4.81 -45.26
N ASN A 498 -33.77 -5.14 -46.00
CA ASN A 498 -33.78 -6.07 -47.14
C ASN A 498 -32.85 -7.29 -46.95
N PRO A 499 -33.04 -8.10 -45.89
CA PRO A 499 -32.06 -9.09 -45.50
C PRO A 499 -31.98 -10.23 -46.51
N TYR A 500 -30.78 -10.71 -46.81
CA TYR A 500 -30.55 -11.88 -47.66
C TYR A 500 -29.55 -12.84 -47.00
N HIS A 501 -29.59 -14.11 -47.39
CA HIS A 501 -28.61 -15.10 -46.97
C HIS A 501 -27.41 -15.10 -47.91
N ASP A 502 -26.20 -15.02 -47.36
CA ASP A 502 -24.98 -15.23 -48.15
C ASP A 502 -24.78 -16.71 -48.53
N ASP A 503 -23.80 -17.00 -49.38
CA ASP A 503 -23.41 -18.37 -49.79
C ASP A 503 -23.04 -19.28 -48.60
N ARG A 504 -22.81 -18.70 -47.42
CA ARG A 504 -22.49 -19.39 -46.17
C ARG A 504 -23.71 -19.44 -45.24
N GLY A 505 -24.91 -19.17 -45.73
CA GLY A 505 -26.18 -19.25 -45.00
C GLY A 505 -26.32 -18.24 -43.86
N LEU A 506 -25.53 -17.16 -43.82
CA LEU A 506 -25.61 -16.10 -42.81
C LEU A 506 -26.51 -14.98 -43.29
N LEU A 507 -27.36 -14.49 -42.38
CA LEU A 507 -28.27 -13.37 -42.67
C LEU A 507 -27.49 -12.04 -42.67
N ARG A 508 -27.51 -11.33 -43.80
CA ARG A 508 -26.82 -10.03 -44.00
C ARG A 508 -27.80 -8.93 -44.39
N VAL A 509 -27.37 -7.68 -44.22
CA VAL A 509 -28.12 -6.51 -44.68
C VAL A 509 -28.01 -6.40 -46.21
N GLY A 510 -29.15 -6.37 -46.91
CA GLY A 510 -29.22 -5.98 -48.32
C GLY A 510 -29.41 -4.47 -48.44
N GLY A 511 -28.71 -3.84 -49.37
CA GLY A 511 -28.68 -2.37 -49.43
C GLY A 511 -28.17 -1.80 -50.75
N ARG A 512 -28.33 -0.48 -50.88
CA ARG A 512 -28.08 0.33 -52.09
C ARG A 512 -26.59 0.67 -52.35
N ILE A 513 -25.67 0.03 -51.62
CA ILE A 513 -24.21 0.33 -51.64
C ILE A 513 -23.37 -0.81 -52.21
N SER A 514 -23.99 -1.71 -52.97
CA SER A 514 -23.33 -2.85 -53.65
C SER A 514 -22.18 -2.40 -54.57
N ASN A 515 -22.30 -1.22 -55.18
CA ASN A 515 -21.31 -0.64 -56.11
C ASN A 515 -20.24 0.26 -55.44
N ALA A 516 -20.23 0.39 -54.10
CA ALA A 516 -19.23 1.20 -53.40
C ALA A 516 -17.86 0.50 -53.36
N ASP A 517 -16.76 1.26 -53.48
CA ASP A 517 -15.38 0.74 -53.35
C ASP A 517 -14.98 0.57 -51.88
N ILE A 518 -15.64 -0.38 -51.20
CA ILE A 518 -15.40 -0.76 -49.82
C ILE A 518 -15.40 -2.29 -49.69
N PRO A 519 -14.75 -2.87 -48.67
CA PRO A 519 -14.73 -4.33 -48.50
C PRO A 519 -16.15 -4.92 -48.43
N GLU A 520 -16.36 -6.06 -49.08
CA GLU A 520 -17.67 -6.73 -49.21
C GLU A 520 -18.37 -6.97 -47.86
N LEU A 521 -17.59 -7.30 -46.82
CA LEU A 521 -18.06 -7.47 -45.44
C LEU A 521 -18.64 -6.19 -44.82
N ALA A 522 -18.22 -5.01 -45.29
CA ALA A 522 -18.72 -3.71 -44.87
C ALA A 522 -19.92 -3.25 -45.74
N LYS A 523 -20.01 -3.70 -47.00
CA LYS A 523 -21.20 -3.49 -47.86
C LYS A 523 -22.41 -4.23 -47.33
N HIS A 524 -22.18 -5.48 -46.91
CA HIS A 524 -23.22 -6.41 -46.45
C HIS A 524 -22.88 -6.95 -45.05
N PRO A 525 -22.99 -6.12 -44.00
CA PRO A 525 -22.68 -6.55 -42.64
C PRO A 525 -23.64 -7.63 -42.14
N ILE A 526 -23.12 -8.54 -41.31
CA ILE A 526 -23.87 -9.67 -40.75
C ILE A 526 -24.87 -9.18 -39.70
N ILE A 527 -26.13 -9.55 -39.81
CA ILE A 527 -27.17 -9.12 -38.86
C ILE A 527 -27.05 -9.91 -37.55
N LEU A 528 -26.99 -9.22 -36.41
CA LEU A 528 -26.97 -9.84 -35.09
C LEU A 528 -28.10 -9.31 -34.20
N PRO A 529 -28.71 -10.17 -33.37
CA PRO A 529 -29.76 -9.76 -32.44
C PRO A 529 -29.19 -8.90 -31.32
N HIS A 530 -30.00 -7.98 -30.81
CA HIS A 530 -29.62 -7.07 -29.74
C HIS A 530 -29.65 -7.70 -28.33
N LYS A 531 -30.43 -8.77 -28.14
CA LYS A 531 -30.64 -9.47 -26.87
C LYS A 531 -30.03 -10.87 -26.90
N SER A 532 -28.72 -10.97 -27.09
CA SER A 532 -28.02 -12.26 -26.99
C SER A 532 -26.70 -12.10 -26.25
N HIS A 533 -26.36 -13.08 -25.42
CA HIS A 533 -25.06 -13.16 -24.76
C HIS A 533 -23.92 -13.30 -25.77
N PHE A 534 -24.16 -13.98 -26.91
CA PHE A 534 -23.18 -14.03 -28.00
C PHE A 534 -22.87 -12.63 -28.54
N THR A 535 -23.88 -11.78 -28.73
CA THR A 535 -23.69 -10.38 -29.14
C THR A 535 -22.89 -9.58 -28.11
N ASP A 536 -23.07 -9.83 -26.80
CA ASP A 536 -22.28 -9.18 -25.76
C ASP A 536 -20.80 -9.60 -25.80
N LEU A 537 -20.52 -10.87 -26.10
CA LEU A 537 -19.15 -11.35 -26.32
C LEU A 537 -18.49 -10.70 -27.54
N VAL A 538 -19.26 -10.46 -28.61
CA VAL A 538 -18.80 -9.73 -29.80
C VAL A 538 -18.53 -8.26 -29.48
N ILE A 539 -19.38 -7.61 -28.68
CA ILE A 539 -19.17 -6.23 -28.21
C ILE A 539 -17.94 -6.14 -27.29
N ASP A 540 -17.72 -7.12 -26.41
CA ASP A 540 -16.56 -7.14 -25.52
C ASP A 540 -15.24 -7.34 -26.27
N ASP A 541 -15.21 -8.26 -27.24
CA ASP A 541 -14.05 -8.45 -28.12
C ASP A 541 -13.74 -7.17 -28.91
N ALA A 542 -14.77 -6.50 -29.45
CA ALA A 542 -14.62 -5.20 -30.10
C ALA A 542 -14.12 -4.11 -29.14
N HIS A 543 -14.64 -4.06 -27.91
CA HIS A 543 -14.21 -3.10 -26.89
C HIS A 543 -12.74 -3.30 -26.48
N LYS A 544 -12.27 -4.55 -26.37
CA LYS A 544 -10.87 -4.88 -26.08
C LYS A 544 -9.94 -4.62 -27.27
N LYS A 545 -10.34 -4.98 -28.48
CA LYS A 545 -9.56 -4.72 -29.71
C LYS A 545 -9.42 -3.24 -30.04
N THR A 546 -10.41 -2.44 -29.64
CA THR A 546 -10.34 -0.96 -29.69
C THR A 546 -9.68 -0.35 -28.45
N MET A 547 -8.98 -1.17 -27.63
CA MET A 547 -8.24 -0.74 -26.45
C MET A 547 -9.08 0.06 -25.44
N HIS A 548 -10.27 -0.45 -25.12
CA HIS A 548 -11.27 0.22 -24.28
C HIS A 548 -11.83 1.51 -24.89
N GLY A 549 -11.97 1.52 -26.22
CA GLY A 549 -12.54 2.64 -26.96
C GLY A 549 -13.91 3.08 -26.43
N GLY A 550 -14.17 4.39 -26.51
CA GLY A 550 -15.48 4.95 -26.18
C GLY A 550 -16.61 4.39 -27.07
N PRO A 551 -17.89 4.59 -26.69
CA PRO A 551 -19.01 3.94 -27.38
C PRO A 551 -19.02 4.14 -28.90
N SER A 552 -18.66 5.34 -29.38
CA SER A 552 -18.61 5.66 -30.81
C SER A 552 -17.56 4.85 -31.58
N LEU A 553 -16.37 4.65 -30.99
CA LEU A 553 -15.28 3.89 -31.61
C LEU A 553 -15.63 2.40 -31.71
N VAL A 554 -16.18 1.84 -30.62
CA VAL A 554 -16.63 0.44 -30.58
C VAL A 554 -17.75 0.20 -31.58
N ILE A 555 -18.71 1.12 -31.71
CA ILE A 555 -19.81 1.02 -32.68
C ILE A 555 -19.28 1.05 -34.11
N ASN A 556 -18.34 1.93 -34.44
CA ASN A 556 -17.77 2.01 -35.79
C ASN A 556 -17.00 0.73 -36.13
N TYR A 557 -16.21 0.21 -35.20
CA TYR A 557 -15.52 -1.06 -35.37
C TYR A 557 -16.52 -2.21 -35.59
N LEU A 558 -17.60 -2.27 -34.81
CA LEU A 558 -18.64 -3.29 -34.98
C LEU A 558 -19.35 -3.18 -36.33
N ARG A 559 -19.72 -1.97 -36.77
CA ARG A 559 -20.42 -1.73 -38.04
C ARG A 559 -19.65 -2.14 -39.28
N SER A 560 -18.32 -2.18 -39.21
CA SER A 560 -17.48 -2.68 -40.32
C SER A 560 -17.66 -4.18 -40.59
N ARG A 561 -18.28 -4.93 -39.67
CA ARG A 561 -18.41 -6.40 -39.75
C ARG A 561 -19.81 -6.92 -39.40
N TYR A 562 -20.53 -6.24 -38.52
CA TYR A 562 -21.80 -6.66 -37.95
C TYR A 562 -22.82 -5.52 -37.89
N TRP A 563 -24.06 -5.82 -38.25
CA TRP A 563 -25.22 -4.98 -38.05
C TRP A 563 -26.02 -5.46 -36.84
N ILE A 564 -25.63 -4.98 -35.65
CA ILE A 564 -26.32 -5.30 -34.39
C ILE A 564 -27.54 -4.38 -34.24
N ILE A 565 -28.73 -4.96 -34.10
CA ILE A 565 -29.96 -4.20 -33.84
C ILE A 565 -29.77 -3.35 -32.57
N SER A 566 -30.14 -2.07 -32.57
CA SER A 566 -30.00 -1.19 -31.39
C SER A 566 -28.59 -1.15 -30.76
N VAL A 567 -27.52 -1.28 -31.56
CA VAL A 567 -26.12 -1.37 -31.08
C VAL A 567 -25.71 -0.26 -30.10
N LYS A 568 -26.25 0.96 -30.25
CA LYS A 568 -25.88 2.12 -29.44
C LYS A 568 -26.14 1.92 -27.94
N SER A 569 -27.29 1.36 -27.56
CA SER A 569 -27.65 1.19 -26.15
C SER A 569 -26.82 0.09 -25.49
N ARG A 570 -26.58 -1.03 -26.22
CA ARG A 570 -25.80 -2.17 -25.73
C ARG A 570 -24.32 -1.82 -25.56
N VAL A 571 -23.72 -1.13 -26.53
CA VAL A 571 -22.32 -0.69 -26.41
C VAL A 571 -22.14 0.33 -25.27
N LYS A 572 -23.04 1.31 -25.12
CA LYS A 572 -22.99 2.25 -23.98
C LYS A 572 -23.07 1.53 -22.64
N LEU A 573 -23.97 0.54 -22.53
CA LEU A 573 -24.10 -0.28 -21.32
C LEU A 573 -22.82 -1.08 -21.04
N HIS A 574 -22.24 -1.70 -22.07
CA HIS A 574 -21.00 -2.48 -21.95
C HIS A 574 -19.82 -1.61 -21.48
N VAL A 575 -19.62 -0.45 -22.11
CA VAL A 575 -18.57 0.50 -21.75
C VAL A 575 -18.75 1.03 -20.32
N ARG A 576 -19.99 1.31 -19.89
CA ARG A 576 -20.29 1.74 -18.51
C ARG A 576 -20.01 0.66 -17.46
N LYS A 577 -20.26 -0.61 -17.79
CA LYS A 577 -19.98 -1.76 -16.90
C LYS A 577 -18.50 -2.13 -16.86
N CYS A 578 -17.70 -1.69 -17.84
CA CYS A 578 -16.29 -2.01 -17.88
C CYS A 578 -15.54 -1.34 -16.73
N VAL A 579 -14.98 -2.13 -15.81
CA VAL A 579 -14.25 -1.63 -14.62
C VAL A 579 -13.06 -0.76 -15.01
N ILE A 580 -12.37 -1.06 -16.12
CA ILE A 580 -11.23 -0.26 -16.60
C ILE A 580 -11.71 1.11 -17.09
N CYS A 581 -12.84 1.16 -17.81
CA CYS A 581 -13.47 2.42 -18.23
C CYS A 581 -14.05 3.19 -17.04
N ALA A 582 -14.75 2.52 -16.12
CA ALA A 582 -15.37 3.13 -14.94
C ALA A 582 -14.32 3.70 -13.97
N ARG A 583 -13.22 2.98 -13.73
CA ARG A 583 -12.09 3.44 -12.91
C ARG A 583 -11.35 4.62 -13.56
N ARG A 584 -11.33 4.69 -14.89
CA ARG A 584 -10.76 5.81 -15.66
C ARG A 584 -11.72 7.00 -15.82
N ALA A 585 -13.03 6.77 -15.70
CA ALA A 585 -14.08 7.77 -15.90
C ALA A 585 -14.65 8.35 -14.59
N ALA A 586 -14.19 7.90 -13.41
CA ALA A 586 -14.75 8.18 -12.08
C ALA A 586 -15.46 9.55 -11.94
N ILE A 587 -16.79 9.51 -11.98
CA ILE A 587 -17.68 10.67 -11.83
C ILE A 587 -18.14 10.70 -10.36
N THR A 588 -17.83 11.78 -9.65
CA THR A 588 -18.39 12.09 -8.32
C THR A 588 -19.73 12.81 -8.47
N ALA A 589 -20.66 12.62 -7.52
CA ALA A 589 -21.97 13.28 -7.52
C ALA A 589 -21.84 14.81 -7.30
N THR A 590 -22.70 15.62 -7.94
CA THR A 590 -22.65 17.10 -7.92
C THR A 590 -24.00 17.73 -7.54
N GLN A 591 -23.97 18.90 -6.90
CA GLN A 591 -25.11 19.74 -6.47
C GLN A 591 -25.02 21.18 -7.08
N LEU A 592 -25.97 22.07 -6.80
CA LEU A 592 -26.13 23.41 -7.42
C LEU A 592 -24.89 24.34 -7.20
N MET A 593 -24.47 25.10 -8.23
CA MET A 593 -23.26 25.96 -8.23
C MET A 593 -23.51 27.39 -7.68
N GLY A 594 -22.53 27.97 -6.98
CA GLY A 594 -22.55 29.34 -6.44
C GLY A 594 -22.03 30.45 -7.40
N GLN A 595 -22.11 31.72 -6.98
CA GLN A 595 -21.72 32.92 -7.75
C GLN A 595 -20.20 33.08 -7.95
N LEU A 596 -19.79 33.78 -9.02
CA LEU A 596 -18.38 33.95 -9.40
C LEU A 596 -17.68 35.11 -8.63
N PRO A 597 -16.44 34.95 -8.13
CA PRO A 597 -15.72 36.01 -7.42
C PRO A 597 -15.34 37.21 -8.30
N ALA A 598 -15.32 38.42 -7.72
CA ALA A 598 -15.01 39.68 -8.41
C ALA A 598 -13.64 39.69 -9.11
N CYS A 599 -12.65 38.96 -8.57
CA CYS A 599 -11.31 38.85 -9.15
C CYS A 599 -11.28 38.25 -10.57
N ARG A 600 -12.37 37.59 -10.99
CA ARG A 600 -12.54 36.94 -12.30
C ARG A 600 -13.15 37.86 -13.36
N ILE A 601 -13.67 39.02 -12.96
CA ILE A 601 -14.51 39.89 -13.81
C ILE A 601 -13.86 41.27 -14.03
N THR A 602 -12.82 41.63 -13.26
CA THR A 602 -12.06 42.86 -13.45
C THR A 602 -10.95 42.68 -14.51
N PRO A 603 -10.96 43.44 -15.61
CA PRO A 603 -9.87 43.43 -16.59
C PRO A 603 -8.54 43.89 -15.97
N GLY A 604 -7.42 43.33 -16.42
CA GLY A 604 -6.08 43.69 -15.95
C GLY A 604 -4.98 43.02 -16.78
N ARG A 605 -3.72 43.44 -16.58
CA ARG A 605 -2.60 42.87 -17.35
C ARG A 605 -2.47 41.35 -17.14
N PRO A 606 -2.02 40.58 -18.15
CA PRO A 606 -1.82 39.14 -18.01
C PRO A 606 -0.95 38.80 -16.81
N PHE A 607 -1.30 37.70 -16.14
CA PHE A 607 -0.66 37.19 -14.93
C PHE A 607 -0.65 38.12 -13.70
N LEU A 608 -1.26 39.31 -13.74
CA LEU A 608 -1.40 40.18 -12.55
C LEU A 608 -2.10 39.47 -11.38
N ARG A 609 -3.10 38.65 -11.72
CA ARG A 609 -3.79 37.71 -10.82
C ARG A 609 -3.60 36.31 -11.37
N SER A 610 -2.93 35.44 -10.61
CA SER A 610 -2.52 34.12 -11.10
C SER A 610 -2.87 33.01 -10.10
N GLY A 611 -3.24 31.85 -10.63
CA GLY A 611 -3.33 30.61 -9.86
C GLY A 611 -2.10 29.74 -10.09
N VAL A 612 -1.64 29.03 -9.07
CA VAL A 612 -0.47 28.15 -9.15
C VAL A 612 -0.74 26.76 -8.60
N ASP A 613 -0.18 25.74 -9.25
CA ASP A 613 -0.33 24.32 -8.86
C ASP A 613 0.83 23.47 -9.41
N PHE A 614 1.18 22.38 -8.72
CA PHE A 614 2.21 21.43 -9.14
C PHE A 614 1.64 20.23 -9.90
N ALA A 615 2.26 19.87 -11.02
CA ALA A 615 2.07 18.56 -11.64
C ALA A 615 3.07 17.56 -11.06
N GLY A 616 2.56 16.42 -10.56
CA GLY A 616 3.26 15.43 -9.73
C GLY A 616 4.58 14.88 -10.31
N PRO A 617 5.30 14.03 -9.55
CA PRO A 617 6.72 13.78 -9.83
C PRO A 617 6.91 13.13 -11.20
N ILE A 618 7.84 13.68 -11.97
CA ILE A 618 8.31 13.18 -13.26
C ILE A 618 9.80 12.86 -13.11
N ASN A 619 10.24 11.74 -13.66
CA ASN A 619 11.64 11.34 -13.58
C ASN A 619 12.48 12.17 -14.56
N ILE A 620 13.40 12.98 -14.03
CA ILE A 620 14.36 13.78 -14.79
C ILE A 620 15.74 13.11 -14.68
N ARG A 621 16.47 13.05 -15.79
CA ARG A 621 17.82 12.48 -15.86
C ARG A 621 18.87 13.58 -15.75
N VAL A 622 19.95 13.32 -15.00
CA VAL A 622 21.06 14.27 -14.82
C VAL A 622 21.81 14.54 -16.14
N SER A 623 22.11 13.52 -16.92
CA SER A 623 22.88 13.68 -18.17
C SER A 623 22.53 12.64 -19.23
N LYS A 624 22.92 12.90 -20.49
CA LYS A 624 22.63 12.03 -21.62
C LYS A 624 23.51 10.76 -21.56
N GLY A 625 22.91 9.58 -21.45
CA GLY A 625 23.65 8.29 -21.51
C GLY A 625 22.91 7.12 -20.85
N ARG A 626 23.30 5.86 -21.11
CA ARG A 626 22.79 4.68 -20.38
C ARG A 626 23.45 4.64 -18.99
N GLY A 627 22.70 4.33 -17.93
CA GLY A 627 23.23 4.18 -16.56
C GLY A 627 23.18 5.44 -15.68
N ASN A 628 22.86 6.61 -16.22
CA ASN A 628 22.75 7.84 -15.41
C ASN A 628 21.50 7.83 -14.52
N LYS A 629 21.69 8.12 -13.23
CA LYS A 629 20.60 8.19 -12.24
C LYS A 629 19.56 9.24 -12.63
N SER A 630 18.28 8.90 -12.45
CA SER A 630 17.17 9.85 -12.54
C SER A 630 16.73 10.27 -11.15
N TYR A 631 16.33 11.53 -11.00
CA TYR A 631 15.74 12.09 -9.80
C TYR A 631 14.31 12.57 -10.08
N LYS A 632 13.54 12.81 -9.02
CA LYS A 632 12.16 13.28 -9.12
C LYS A 632 12.14 14.79 -9.33
N GLY A 633 11.69 15.25 -10.48
CA GLY A 633 11.38 16.65 -10.75
C GLY A 633 9.88 16.90 -10.80
N TYR A 634 9.49 18.17 -10.84
CA TYR A 634 8.11 18.64 -10.80
C TYR A 634 7.89 19.73 -11.85
N ILE A 635 6.63 19.93 -12.27
CA ILE A 635 6.27 21.04 -13.16
C ILE A 635 5.37 22.00 -12.38
N CYS A 636 5.78 23.25 -12.27
CA CYS A 636 4.97 24.33 -11.73
C CYS A 636 4.12 24.92 -12.85
N VAL A 637 2.80 24.98 -12.64
CA VAL A 637 1.81 25.45 -13.62
C VAL A 637 1.20 26.74 -13.11
N PHE A 638 1.44 27.85 -13.82
CA PHE A 638 0.84 29.16 -13.54
C PHE A 638 -0.28 29.44 -14.55
N VAL A 639 -1.41 29.97 -14.05
CA VAL A 639 -2.58 30.30 -14.87
C VAL A 639 -3.03 31.71 -14.58
N CYS A 640 -3.12 32.55 -15.61
CA CYS A 640 -3.68 33.89 -15.48
C CYS A 640 -5.20 33.81 -15.26
N MET A 641 -5.69 34.45 -14.20
CA MET A 641 -7.12 34.45 -13.85
C MET A 641 -7.98 35.24 -14.85
N VAL A 642 -7.40 36.25 -15.51
CA VAL A 642 -8.07 37.15 -16.47
C VAL A 642 -8.07 36.56 -17.87
N THR A 643 -6.90 36.40 -18.49
CA THR A 643 -6.76 35.96 -19.90
C THR A 643 -6.72 34.44 -20.06
N LYS A 644 -6.71 33.70 -18.95
CA LYS A 644 -6.53 32.23 -18.93
C LYS A 644 -5.18 31.77 -19.49
N ALA A 645 -4.24 32.67 -19.79
CA ALA A 645 -2.90 32.32 -20.24
C ALA A 645 -2.21 31.32 -19.29
N MET A 646 -1.47 30.38 -19.84
CA MET A 646 -0.75 29.33 -19.10
C MET A 646 0.75 29.60 -19.16
N HIS A 647 1.47 29.31 -18.07
CA HIS A 647 2.93 29.29 -18.05
C HIS A 647 3.44 28.07 -17.30
N LEU A 648 4.47 27.39 -17.84
CA LEU A 648 4.96 26.10 -17.36
C LEU A 648 6.45 26.16 -17.02
N GLU A 649 6.81 25.79 -15.79
CA GLU A 649 8.20 25.80 -15.30
C GLU A 649 8.62 24.43 -14.78
N ALA A 650 9.81 23.95 -15.18
CA ALA A 650 10.42 22.76 -14.61
C ALA A 650 11.12 23.09 -13.28
N ILE A 651 10.93 22.25 -12.26
CA ILE A 651 11.50 22.40 -10.92
C ILE A 651 12.18 21.08 -10.53
N SER A 652 13.38 21.16 -9.95
CA SER A 652 14.21 20.01 -9.59
C SER A 652 13.71 19.23 -8.37
N ASP A 653 12.98 19.88 -7.47
CA ASP A 653 12.54 19.35 -6.18
C ASP A 653 11.21 20.00 -5.75
N LEU A 654 10.57 19.48 -4.70
CA LEU A 654 9.31 20.01 -4.17
C LEU A 654 9.56 20.82 -2.89
N THR A 655 10.58 21.69 -2.90
CA THR A 655 10.90 22.56 -1.77
C THR A 655 10.37 23.99 -1.99
N SER A 656 10.32 24.79 -0.92
CA SER A 656 9.98 26.21 -1.00
C SER A 656 11.01 26.98 -1.85
N GLU A 657 12.30 26.67 -1.70
CA GLU A 657 13.41 27.28 -2.47
C GLU A 657 13.29 26.96 -3.96
N GLY A 658 13.04 25.68 -4.29
CA GLY A 658 12.80 25.23 -5.67
C GLY A 658 11.62 25.97 -6.30
N PHE A 659 10.52 26.14 -5.54
CA PHE A 659 9.39 26.95 -5.98
C PHE A 659 9.76 28.43 -6.19
N ILE A 660 10.45 29.06 -5.24
CA ILE A 660 10.86 30.48 -5.33
C ILE A 660 11.72 30.71 -6.57
N ALA A 661 12.66 29.80 -6.87
CA ALA A 661 13.48 29.88 -8.07
C ALA A 661 12.63 29.82 -9.36
N GLY A 662 11.61 28.95 -9.40
CA GLY A 662 10.64 28.89 -10.50
C GLY A 662 9.78 30.13 -10.61
N PHE A 663 9.30 30.64 -9.48
CA PHE A 663 8.50 31.85 -9.40
C PHE A 663 9.28 33.09 -9.89
N LYS A 664 10.56 33.22 -9.53
CA LYS A 664 11.45 34.28 -10.04
C LYS A 664 11.60 34.22 -11.55
N ARG A 665 11.77 33.02 -12.13
CA ARG A 665 11.82 32.84 -13.60
C ARG A 665 10.51 33.24 -14.28
N PHE A 666 9.39 32.85 -13.70
CA PHE A 666 8.06 33.22 -14.18
C PHE A 666 7.85 34.75 -14.15
N VAL A 667 8.11 35.40 -13.02
CA VAL A 667 7.99 36.86 -12.86
C VAL A 667 8.94 37.59 -13.82
N ALA A 668 10.17 37.11 -13.99
CA ALA A 668 11.12 37.70 -14.94
C ALA A 668 10.64 37.62 -16.40
N ARG A 669 9.87 36.58 -16.76
CA ARG A 669 9.36 36.38 -18.14
C ARG A 669 7.99 37.02 -18.38
N ARG A 670 7.15 37.13 -17.36
CA ARG A 670 5.72 37.51 -17.48
C ARG A 670 5.38 38.82 -16.76
N GLY A 671 6.34 39.40 -16.04
CA GLY A 671 6.16 40.59 -15.24
C GLY A 671 5.64 40.29 -13.83
N HIS A 672 5.57 41.33 -13.00
CA HIS A 672 5.19 41.26 -11.59
C HIS A 672 3.81 40.58 -11.36
N VAL A 673 3.52 40.00 -10.21
CA VAL A 673 2.22 39.36 -9.91
C VAL A 673 1.66 39.96 -8.64
N ARG A 674 0.50 40.61 -8.69
CA ARG A 674 -0.08 41.27 -7.51
C ARG A 674 -0.83 40.30 -6.60
N GLU A 675 -1.54 39.32 -7.17
CA GLU A 675 -2.30 38.34 -6.39
C GLU A 675 -2.00 36.93 -6.90
N ILE A 676 -1.59 36.04 -6.01
CA ILE A 676 -1.34 34.62 -6.31
C ILE A 676 -2.24 33.72 -5.46
N TRP A 677 -2.83 32.71 -6.10
CA TRP A 677 -3.78 31.79 -5.48
C TRP A 677 -3.22 30.35 -5.53
N SER A 678 -3.14 29.67 -4.38
CA SER A 678 -2.64 28.27 -4.29
C SER A 678 -3.43 27.43 -3.28
N ASP A 679 -3.17 26.12 -3.27
CA ASP A 679 -3.58 25.23 -2.17
C ASP A 679 -2.67 25.39 -0.94
N ASN A 680 -3.04 24.74 0.17
CA ASN A 680 -2.31 24.75 1.44
C ASN A 680 -1.09 23.80 1.44
N GLY A 681 -0.46 23.56 0.29
CA GLY A 681 0.78 22.78 0.21
C GLY A 681 1.90 23.40 1.05
N THR A 682 2.66 22.58 1.78
CA THR A 682 3.70 23.04 2.72
C THR A 682 4.81 23.86 2.05
N ASN A 683 5.11 23.55 0.79
CA ASN A 683 6.03 24.30 -0.08
C ASN A 683 5.50 25.70 -0.45
N PHE A 684 4.20 25.85 -0.72
CA PHE A 684 3.59 27.16 -0.99
C PHE A 684 3.46 27.99 0.29
N VAL A 685 3.09 27.36 1.41
CA VAL A 685 3.04 28.02 2.72
C VAL A 685 4.44 28.50 3.13
N GLY A 686 5.47 27.68 2.93
CA GLY A 686 6.86 28.05 3.16
C GLY A 686 7.32 29.21 2.27
N ALA A 687 7.08 29.12 0.96
CA ALA A 687 7.44 30.17 0.02
C ALA A 687 6.73 31.51 0.29
N SER A 688 5.44 31.46 0.67
CA SER A 688 4.67 32.65 1.05
C SER A 688 5.30 33.37 2.25
N LYS A 689 5.68 32.62 3.30
CA LYS A 689 6.37 33.18 4.47
C LYS A 689 7.72 33.79 4.12
N GLU A 690 8.47 33.17 3.21
CA GLU A 690 9.80 33.64 2.82
C GLU A 690 9.74 34.90 1.94
N LEU A 691 8.78 34.97 1.02
CA LEU A 691 8.50 36.18 0.25
C LEU A 691 8.04 37.34 1.16
N GLN A 692 7.20 37.06 2.17
CA GLN A 692 6.80 38.06 3.16
C GLN A 692 8.00 38.58 3.97
N LYS A 693 8.90 37.70 4.41
CA LYS A 693 10.12 38.11 5.13
C LYS A 693 11.01 39.03 4.30
N LEU A 694 11.21 38.74 3.01
CA LEU A 694 12.02 39.58 2.12
C LEU A 694 11.43 40.98 1.99
N VAL A 695 10.11 41.10 1.83
CA VAL A 695 9.41 42.39 1.80
C VAL A 695 9.58 43.14 3.12
N THR A 696 9.47 42.46 4.28
CA THR A 696 9.63 43.10 5.60
C THR A 696 11.08 43.56 5.87
N ILE A 697 12.09 42.83 5.40
CA ILE A 697 13.51 43.16 5.60
C ILE A 697 13.92 44.34 4.71
N GLU A 698 13.57 44.35 3.42
CA GLU A 698 13.85 45.47 2.50
C GLU A 698 13.11 46.75 2.89
N GLN A 699 11.90 46.63 3.44
CA GLN A 699 11.18 47.76 4.01
C GLN A 699 11.97 48.45 5.13
N SER A 700 12.93 47.83 5.80
CA SER A 700 13.69 48.50 6.88
C SER A 700 14.85 49.38 6.40
N ALA A 701 15.33 49.21 5.16
CA ALA A 701 16.63 49.75 4.72
C ALA A 701 16.62 50.67 3.48
N VAL A 702 15.48 50.97 2.86
CA VAL A 702 15.42 51.66 1.55
C VAL A 702 14.53 52.92 1.55
N ALA A 703 14.89 53.90 0.70
CA ALA A 703 14.25 55.21 0.51
C ALA A 703 12.72 55.16 0.32
N LEU A 704 12.03 56.23 0.76
CA LEU A 704 10.57 56.35 0.85
C LEU A 704 9.83 55.98 -0.46
N GLU A 705 10.36 56.39 -1.61
CA GLU A 705 9.78 56.12 -2.94
C GLU A 705 9.83 54.63 -3.33
N ILE A 706 10.89 53.90 -2.94
CA ILE A 706 11.00 52.46 -3.17
C ILE A 706 10.10 51.70 -2.18
N ARG A 707 9.92 52.24 -0.97
CA ARG A 707 8.97 51.72 0.04
C ARG A 707 7.52 51.81 -0.45
N GLU A 708 7.11 52.94 -1.01
CA GLU A 708 5.79 53.11 -1.62
C GLU A 708 5.62 52.17 -2.83
N TRP A 709 6.64 52.08 -3.69
CA TRP A 709 6.62 51.14 -4.81
C TRP A 709 6.54 49.66 -4.37
N LEU A 710 7.25 49.25 -3.31
CA LEU A 710 7.19 47.88 -2.76
C LEU A 710 5.87 47.58 -2.04
N ASN A 711 5.24 48.58 -1.40
CA ASN A 711 3.89 48.44 -0.83
C ASN A 711 2.83 48.32 -1.94
N ASP A 712 2.94 49.13 -2.99
CA ASP A 712 2.01 49.10 -4.14
C ASP A 712 2.21 47.86 -5.03
N ASN A 713 3.42 47.30 -5.04
CA ASN A 713 3.79 46.08 -5.77
C ASN A 713 4.00 44.86 -4.87
N GLY A 714 3.40 44.82 -3.67
CA GLY A 714 3.42 43.61 -2.84
C GLY A 714 2.64 42.46 -3.48
N VAL A 715 3.16 41.23 -3.39
CA VAL A 715 2.44 40.02 -3.82
C VAL A 715 1.50 39.56 -2.69
N SER A 716 0.20 39.72 -2.87
CA SER A 716 -0.82 39.16 -1.97
C SER A 716 -1.03 37.67 -2.26
N TRP A 717 -0.77 36.82 -1.28
CA TRP A 717 -0.94 35.37 -1.39
C TRP A 717 -2.27 34.92 -0.77
N HIS A 718 -3.08 34.22 -1.55
CA HIS A 718 -4.38 33.70 -1.12
C HIS A 718 -4.39 32.17 -1.15
N PHE A 719 -4.70 31.55 -0.01
CA PHE A 719 -4.83 30.11 0.10
C PHE A 719 -6.30 29.69 -0.02
N ILE A 720 -6.57 28.67 -0.84
CA ILE A 720 -7.92 28.10 -0.91
C ILE A 720 -8.25 27.29 0.36
N PRO A 721 -9.53 27.23 0.81
CA PRO A 721 -9.92 26.45 1.97
C PRO A 721 -9.60 24.95 1.79
N PRO A 722 -9.18 24.23 2.86
CA PRO A 722 -8.94 22.79 2.79
C PRO A 722 -10.18 22.06 2.26
N HIS A 723 -9.99 21.17 1.28
CA HIS A 723 -11.05 20.34 0.69
C HIS A 723 -12.20 21.07 -0.04
N ALA A 724 -12.02 22.30 -0.52
CA ALA A 724 -13.03 23.05 -1.27
C ALA A 724 -12.67 23.32 -2.76
N PRO A 725 -12.60 22.30 -3.64
CA PRO A 725 -12.30 22.47 -5.09
C PRO A 725 -13.35 23.30 -5.84
N HIS A 726 -14.52 23.53 -5.25
CA HIS A 726 -15.63 24.28 -5.86
C HIS A 726 -15.33 25.77 -6.12
N PHE A 727 -14.37 26.36 -5.39
CA PHE A 727 -13.94 27.75 -5.64
C PHE A 727 -13.10 27.88 -6.92
N GLY A 728 -12.60 26.76 -7.49
CA GLY A 728 -11.64 26.73 -8.61
C GLY A 728 -12.10 26.21 -9.96
N GLY A 729 -13.40 25.95 -10.13
CA GLY A 729 -13.92 25.08 -11.19
C GLY A 729 -13.60 25.43 -12.65
N LEU A 730 -13.17 26.66 -12.98
CA LEU A 730 -12.79 26.98 -14.38
C LEU A 730 -11.30 26.74 -14.65
N TRP A 731 -10.39 27.06 -13.73
CA TRP A 731 -8.95 26.80 -13.94
C TRP A 731 -8.57 25.38 -13.55
N GLU A 732 -9.24 24.76 -12.57
CA GLU A 732 -9.04 23.35 -12.25
C GLU A 732 -9.28 22.44 -13.46
N ALA A 733 -10.27 22.74 -14.30
CA ALA A 733 -10.55 21.95 -15.50
C ALA A 733 -9.41 22.05 -16.55
N GLY A 734 -8.89 23.26 -16.78
CA GLY A 734 -7.76 23.49 -17.69
C GLY A 734 -6.43 22.93 -17.17
N VAL A 735 -6.14 23.12 -15.88
CA VAL A 735 -4.96 22.60 -15.19
C VAL A 735 -5.00 21.06 -15.14
N LYS A 736 -6.15 20.47 -14.79
CA LYS A 736 -6.31 19.01 -14.69
C LYS A 736 -6.23 18.31 -16.04
N SER A 737 -6.80 18.87 -17.10
CA SER A 737 -6.66 18.35 -18.47
C SER A 737 -5.21 18.47 -18.96
N THR A 738 -4.56 19.62 -18.73
CA THR A 738 -3.16 19.83 -19.11
C THR A 738 -2.21 18.87 -18.38
N LYS A 739 -2.37 18.70 -17.06
CA LYS A 739 -1.63 17.73 -16.23
C LYS A 739 -1.78 16.30 -16.74
N TYR A 740 -3.01 15.93 -17.14
CA TYR A 740 -3.32 14.61 -17.67
C TYR A 740 -2.64 14.33 -19.01
N HIS A 741 -2.60 15.32 -19.91
CA HIS A 741 -1.93 15.17 -21.21
C HIS A 741 -0.40 15.17 -21.07
N LEU A 742 0.18 16.07 -20.28
CA LEU A 742 1.62 16.14 -20.02
C LEU A 742 2.17 14.80 -19.50
N LYS A 743 1.51 14.20 -18.49
CA LYS A 743 1.95 12.92 -17.91
C LYS A 743 1.92 11.77 -18.92
N ARG A 744 0.96 11.76 -19.86
CA ARG A 744 0.81 10.70 -20.87
C ARG A 744 1.67 10.88 -22.11
N VAL A 745 2.06 12.12 -22.37
CA VAL A 745 2.97 12.46 -23.47
C VAL A 745 4.40 12.14 -23.07
N ILE A 746 4.78 12.47 -21.84
CA ILE A 746 6.09 12.11 -21.28
C ILE A 746 6.16 10.60 -20.99
N GLY A 747 5.10 10.02 -20.41
CA GLY A 747 5.00 8.57 -20.15
C GLY A 747 6.12 8.07 -19.24
N ASP A 748 6.76 6.95 -19.61
CA ASP A 748 7.92 6.38 -18.91
C ASP A 748 9.27 6.90 -19.44
N SER A 749 9.24 7.92 -20.31
CA SER A 749 10.45 8.51 -20.89
C SER A 749 11.19 9.35 -19.85
N THR A 750 12.51 9.21 -19.79
CA THR A 750 13.36 9.97 -18.87
C THR A 750 14.17 11.03 -19.64
N LEU A 751 13.65 12.26 -19.64
CA LEU A 751 14.26 13.42 -20.30
C LEU A 751 15.30 14.09 -19.39
N THR A 752 16.32 14.73 -19.97
CA THR A 752 17.18 15.65 -19.21
C THR A 752 16.44 16.94 -18.85
N PHE A 753 17.00 17.74 -17.93
CA PHE A 753 16.40 19.00 -17.52
C PHE A 753 16.21 19.98 -18.71
N GLU A 754 17.19 20.08 -19.61
CA GLU A 754 17.10 20.89 -20.84
C GLU A 754 16.03 20.37 -21.81
N GLU A 755 15.96 19.06 -22.02
CA GLU A 755 14.97 18.42 -22.88
C GLU A 755 13.55 18.67 -22.31
N MET A 756 13.40 18.63 -20.99
CA MET A 756 12.14 18.93 -20.31
C MET A 756 11.71 20.38 -20.50
N ILE A 757 12.59 21.36 -20.26
CA ILE A 757 12.27 22.78 -20.44
C ILE A 757 11.86 23.06 -21.89
N THR A 758 12.55 22.47 -22.86
CA THR A 758 12.24 22.64 -24.28
C THR A 758 10.83 22.14 -24.63
N VAL A 759 10.47 20.94 -24.17
CA VAL A 759 9.14 20.37 -24.40
C VAL A 759 8.05 21.22 -23.72
N LEU A 760 8.29 21.69 -22.50
CA LEU A 760 7.33 22.53 -21.78
C LEU A 760 7.10 23.88 -22.46
N ALA A 761 8.14 24.53 -22.98
CA ALA A 761 8.01 25.79 -23.71
C ALA A 761 7.17 25.64 -24.98
N GLN A 762 7.35 24.53 -25.72
CA GLN A 762 6.55 24.25 -26.92
C GLN A 762 5.08 23.93 -26.58
N VAL A 763 4.86 23.16 -25.50
CA VAL A 763 3.50 22.88 -25.00
C VAL A 763 2.81 24.16 -24.51
N GLU A 764 3.53 25.07 -23.86
CA GLU A 764 3.01 26.38 -23.44
C GLU A 764 2.54 27.20 -24.64
N ALA A 765 3.30 27.23 -25.74
CA ALA A 765 2.90 27.90 -26.97
C ALA A 765 1.60 27.31 -27.55
N CYS A 766 1.48 25.97 -27.60
CA CYS A 766 0.26 25.29 -28.01
C CYS A 766 -0.96 25.67 -27.16
N LEU A 767 -0.82 25.68 -25.83
CA LEU A 767 -1.93 25.99 -24.93
C LEU A 767 -2.38 27.44 -25.07
N ASN A 768 -1.45 28.35 -25.35
CA ASN A 768 -1.72 29.78 -25.48
C ASN A 768 -2.15 30.22 -26.88
N SER A 769 -2.15 29.35 -27.90
CA SER A 769 -2.66 29.66 -29.23
C SER A 769 -4.18 29.42 -29.38
N ARG A 770 -4.89 29.10 -28.30
CA ARG A 770 -6.33 28.80 -28.31
C ARG A 770 -7.19 30.07 -28.35
N PRO A 771 -8.35 30.10 -29.04
CA PRO A 771 -9.22 31.28 -29.06
C PRO A 771 -9.93 31.52 -27.71
N LEU A 772 -10.06 32.79 -27.32
CA LEU A 772 -10.74 33.30 -26.12
C LEU A 772 -12.08 33.98 -26.43
N SER A 773 -12.27 34.47 -27.66
CA SER A 773 -13.46 35.21 -28.09
C SER A 773 -14.08 34.62 -29.37
N ILE A 774 -15.34 35.00 -29.62
CA ILE A 774 -16.07 34.75 -30.86
C ILE A 774 -15.60 35.78 -31.91
N LEU A 775 -15.58 35.39 -33.18
CA LEU A 775 -15.28 36.27 -34.33
C LEU A 775 -16.46 37.21 -34.62
N THR A 776 -16.18 38.48 -34.87
CA THR A 776 -17.11 39.52 -35.32
C THR A 776 -17.24 39.53 -36.85
N ASP A 777 -18.37 40.01 -37.39
CA ASP A 777 -18.76 39.95 -38.81
C ASP A 777 -18.12 41.04 -39.72
N ASP A 778 -17.19 41.85 -39.22
CA ASP A 778 -16.61 42.97 -39.98
C ASP A 778 -15.35 42.54 -40.78
N HIS A 779 -15.25 42.92 -42.06
CA HIS A 779 -14.23 42.42 -42.99
C HIS A 779 -12.82 43.00 -42.73
N ASN A 780 -12.69 43.98 -41.84
CA ASN A 780 -11.45 44.65 -41.47
C ASN A 780 -10.92 44.29 -40.07
N ASP A 781 -11.58 43.40 -39.31
CA ASP A 781 -11.22 43.08 -37.92
C ASP A 781 -10.31 41.83 -37.84
N PRO A 782 -9.26 41.81 -36.99
CA PRO A 782 -8.27 40.75 -36.97
C PRO A 782 -8.77 39.44 -36.34
N SER A 783 -8.14 38.33 -36.72
CA SER A 783 -8.33 36.95 -36.22
C SER A 783 -8.64 36.81 -34.71
N PRO A 784 -9.34 35.74 -34.25
CA PRO A 784 -9.88 35.67 -32.89
C PRO A 784 -8.80 35.80 -31.82
N LEU A 785 -9.09 36.57 -30.75
CA LEU A 785 -8.14 36.79 -29.66
C LEU A 785 -7.75 35.46 -29.01
N THR A 786 -6.47 35.28 -28.73
CA THR A 786 -5.88 34.09 -28.10
C THR A 786 -5.11 34.56 -26.88
N PRO A 787 -4.80 33.72 -25.88
CA PRO A 787 -3.88 34.13 -24.82
C PRO A 787 -2.55 34.65 -25.39
N GLY A 788 -2.07 34.08 -26.50
CA GLY A 788 -0.89 34.57 -27.24
C GLY A 788 -0.99 36.04 -27.62
N HIS A 789 -2.14 36.49 -28.14
CA HIS A 789 -2.38 37.91 -28.46
C HIS A 789 -2.16 38.83 -27.25
N PHE A 790 -2.53 38.39 -26.05
CA PHE A 790 -2.30 39.17 -24.82
C PHE A 790 -0.85 39.08 -24.31
N LEU A 791 -0.09 38.05 -24.68
CA LEU A 791 1.27 37.81 -24.19
C LEU A 791 2.35 38.42 -25.08
N VAL A 792 2.20 38.35 -26.39
CA VAL A 792 3.21 38.76 -27.37
C VAL A 792 2.64 39.65 -28.50
N GLY A 793 1.35 39.99 -28.46
CA GLY A 793 0.69 40.81 -29.48
C GLY A 793 0.16 40.05 -30.70
N GLU A 794 0.54 38.79 -30.87
CA GLU A 794 0.17 37.93 -32.00
C GLU A 794 -0.08 36.46 -31.57
N PRO A 795 -0.68 35.58 -32.40
CA PRO A 795 -0.79 34.16 -32.08
C PRO A 795 0.61 33.51 -32.05
N LEU A 796 0.87 32.69 -31.03
CA LEU A 796 2.14 31.96 -30.95
C LEU A 796 2.19 30.86 -32.04
N ILE A 797 3.17 30.95 -32.94
CA ILE A 797 3.42 29.99 -34.03
C ILE A 797 4.64 29.12 -33.65
N ILE A 798 4.51 27.81 -33.80
CA ILE A 798 5.60 26.85 -33.57
C ILE A 798 6.32 26.58 -34.90
N ILE A 799 7.64 26.41 -34.85
CA ILE A 799 8.49 26.11 -36.02
C ILE A 799 8.03 24.78 -36.67
N PRO A 800 7.91 24.67 -38.01
CA PRO A 800 7.46 23.46 -38.68
C PRO A 800 8.41 22.28 -38.46
N GLU A 801 7.88 21.13 -38.01
CA GLU A 801 8.67 19.93 -37.73
C GLU A 801 8.22 18.73 -38.59
N ARG A 802 9.15 17.79 -38.84
CA ARG A 802 8.87 16.56 -39.62
C ARG A 802 7.92 15.64 -38.84
N ASN A 803 6.92 15.05 -39.49
CA ASN A 803 5.94 14.20 -38.82
C ASN A 803 6.53 12.82 -38.46
N TYR A 804 6.54 12.47 -37.17
CA TYR A 804 7.04 11.19 -36.64
C TYR A 804 5.94 10.33 -36.00
N GLU A 805 4.65 10.66 -36.19
CA GLU A 805 3.52 10.01 -35.52
C GLU A 805 3.44 8.49 -35.75
N GLN A 806 3.91 8.01 -36.91
CA GLN A 806 3.90 6.60 -37.30
C GLN A 806 5.21 5.85 -36.97
N CYS A 807 6.25 6.55 -36.50
CA CYS A 807 7.55 5.97 -36.18
C CYS A 807 7.55 5.33 -34.78
N ASN A 808 8.31 4.25 -34.57
CA ASN A 808 8.45 3.64 -33.25
C ASN A 808 9.36 4.50 -32.34
N MET A 809 9.04 4.62 -31.05
CA MET A 809 9.80 5.44 -30.10
C MET A 809 11.25 4.95 -29.93
N SER A 810 11.47 3.64 -30.05
CA SER A 810 12.80 3.01 -29.87
C SER A 810 13.78 3.30 -31.02
N THR A 811 13.29 3.73 -32.18
CA THR A 811 14.12 3.99 -33.38
C THR A 811 14.47 5.47 -33.58
N LEU A 812 13.91 6.37 -32.75
CA LEU A 812 14.10 7.82 -32.90
C LEU A 812 15.34 8.31 -32.13
N ARG A 813 16.08 9.24 -32.72
CA ARG A 813 17.09 10.03 -31.99
C ARG A 813 16.38 10.89 -30.95
N ARG A 814 17.06 11.26 -29.85
CA ARG A 814 16.44 11.98 -28.72
C ARG A 814 15.71 13.28 -29.10
N TRP A 815 16.27 14.05 -30.04
CA TRP A 815 15.60 15.26 -30.51
C TRP A 815 14.34 14.94 -31.33
N GLN A 816 14.31 13.85 -32.11
CA GLN A 816 13.11 13.42 -32.86
C GLN A 816 12.02 12.90 -31.90
N MET A 817 12.44 12.35 -30.76
CA MET A 817 11.56 11.91 -29.70
C MET A 817 10.85 13.09 -29.01
N THR A 818 11.52 14.21 -28.76
CA THR A 818 10.87 15.43 -28.21
C THR A 818 9.86 16.03 -29.19
N GLN A 819 10.16 16.01 -30.50
CA GLN A 819 9.22 16.45 -31.54
C GLN A 819 7.97 15.57 -31.63
N LYS A 820 8.16 14.25 -31.59
CA LYS A 820 7.04 13.32 -31.57
C LYS A 820 6.16 13.50 -30.33
N MET A 821 6.75 13.76 -29.16
CA MET A 821 6.00 14.06 -27.94
C MET A 821 5.10 15.29 -28.11
N LEU A 822 5.59 16.36 -28.73
CA LEU A 822 4.79 17.53 -29.05
C LEU A 822 3.62 17.20 -30.00
N GLN A 823 3.87 16.43 -31.05
CA GLN A 823 2.85 15.99 -32.02
C GLN A 823 1.77 15.11 -31.34
N ASP A 824 2.18 14.20 -30.48
CA ASP A 824 1.29 13.35 -29.69
C ASP A 824 0.47 14.15 -28.67
N PHE A 825 1.04 15.19 -28.07
CA PHE A 825 0.33 16.14 -27.22
C PHE A 825 -0.76 16.86 -28.03
N TRP A 826 -0.40 17.44 -29.17
CA TRP A 826 -1.29 18.22 -30.02
C TRP A 826 -2.48 17.42 -30.54
N ARG A 827 -2.25 16.20 -31.03
CA ARG A 827 -3.31 15.32 -31.54
C ARG A 827 -4.29 14.90 -30.44
N ARG A 828 -3.79 14.61 -29.23
CA ARG A 828 -4.65 14.19 -28.11
C ARG A 828 -5.42 15.36 -27.52
N TRP A 829 -4.74 16.49 -27.31
CA TRP A 829 -5.35 17.70 -26.78
C TRP A 829 -6.37 18.30 -27.75
N SER A 830 -6.07 18.41 -29.05
CA SER A 830 -7.01 18.97 -30.04
C SER A 830 -8.29 18.16 -30.18
N ASN A 831 -8.20 16.82 -30.20
CA ASN A 831 -9.38 15.95 -30.26
C ASN A 831 -10.26 16.06 -29.01
N GLU A 832 -9.68 16.24 -27.82
CA GLU A 832 -10.46 16.38 -26.58
C GLU A 832 -11.00 17.81 -26.39
N TYR A 833 -10.20 18.84 -26.71
CA TYR A 833 -10.59 20.25 -26.65
C TYR A 833 -11.70 20.59 -27.65
N LEU A 834 -11.60 20.13 -28.91
CA LEU A 834 -12.63 20.33 -29.94
C LEU A 834 -13.95 19.62 -29.58
N VAL A 835 -13.88 18.45 -28.93
CA VAL A 835 -15.08 17.76 -28.41
C VAL A 835 -15.72 18.53 -27.25
N HIS A 836 -14.93 19.28 -26.47
CA HIS A 836 -15.44 20.12 -25.39
C HIS A 836 -16.11 21.41 -25.90
N CYS A 837 -15.62 22.00 -27.00
CA CYS A 837 -16.26 23.14 -27.69
C CYS A 837 -17.52 22.74 -28.49
N LEU A 838 -17.72 21.45 -28.76
CA LEU A 838 -18.90 20.90 -29.46
C LEU A 838 -20.06 20.51 -28.52
N GLN A 839 -19.98 20.82 -27.22
CA GLN A 839 -21.09 20.56 -26.30
C GLN A 839 -22.23 21.57 -26.48
N ARG A 840 -23.29 21.16 -27.17
CA ARG A 840 -24.66 21.66 -26.95
C ARG A 840 -25.44 20.68 -26.07
N TYR A 841 -26.18 21.23 -25.10
CA TYR A 841 -27.21 20.53 -24.35
C TYR A 841 -28.43 20.25 -25.25
N LYS A 842 -28.83 18.97 -25.32
CA LYS A 842 -30.03 18.37 -25.99
C LYS A 842 -30.05 18.34 -27.53
N TRP A 843 -30.81 17.38 -28.07
CA TRP A 843 -31.93 17.49 -29.04
C TRP A 843 -32.25 16.10 -29.62
N THR A 844 -33.45 15.63 -29.27
CA THR A 844 -34.11 14.38 -29.69
C THR A 844 -35.12 14.64 -30.82
N LYS A 845 -34.94 15.68 -31.65
CA LYS A 845 -35.88 16.08 -32.72
C LYS A 845 -35.16 16.58 -33.99
N ILE A 846 -35.87 16.49 -35.11
CA ILE A 846 -35.49 16.97 -36.46
C ILE A 846 -34.93 18.39 -36.36
N THR A 847 -33.72 18.59 -36.89
CA THR A 847 -33.05 19.90 -36.97
C THR A 847 -33.58 20.72 -38.14
N PRO A 848 -33.72 22.05 -37.99
CA PRO A 848 -34.08 22.93 -39.10
C PRO A 848 -32.99 22.91 -40.18
N GLU A 849 -33.41 23.03 -41.44
CA GLU A 849 -32.49 23.11 -42.57
C GLU A 849 -31.59 24.36 -42.48
N PRO A 850 -30.32 24.31 -42.92
CA PRO A 850 -29.49 25.52 -43.01
C PRO A 850 -30.13 26.52 -43.96
N ASN A 851 -30.22 27.79 -43.57
CA ASN A 851 -30.84 28.85 -44.35
C ASN A 851 -29.92 29.40 -45.43
N ILE A 852 -30.52 29.94 -46.50
CA ILE A 852 -29.77 30.73 -47.48
C ILE A 852 -29.27 31.97 -46.73
N GLY A 853 -27.96 32.14 -46.70
CA GLY A 853 -27.28 33.17 -45.92
C GLY A 853 -26.41 32.65 -44.78
N ASP A 854 -26.59 31.40 -44.33
CA ASP A 854 -25.83 30.81 -43.22
C ASP A 854 -24.33 30.66 -43.56
N ILE A 855 -23.47 31.01 -42.60
CA ILE A 855 -22.01 30.88 -42.73
C ILE A 855 -21.56 29.52 -42.21
N VAL A 856 -20.72 28.85 -43.00
CA VAL A 856 -20.25 27.49 -42.75
C VAL A 856 -18.73 27.36 -42.93
N LEU A 857 -18.09 26.54 -42.11
CA LEU A 857 -16.71 26.08 -42.36
C LEU A 857 -16.74 24.84 -43.26
N VAL A 858 -15.96 24.86 -44.33
CA VAL A 858 -15.79 23.75 -45.27
C VAL A 858 -14.63 22.89 -44.78
N LYS A 859 -14.95 21.70 -44.27
CA LYS A 859 -13.95 20.76 -43.79
C LYS A 859 -13.22 20.11 -44.96
N GLU A 860 -11.91 20.32 -45.05
CA GLU A 860 -11.01 19.61 -45.97
C GLU A 860 -10.06 18.69 -45.20
N ASP A 861 -10.08 17.41 -45.55
CA ASP A 861 -9.49 16.33 -44.74
C ASP A 861 -7.94 16.34 -44.73
N ASN A 862 -7.27 17.13 -45.58
CA ASN A 862 -5.81 17.19 -45.74
C ASN A 862 -5.15 18.49 -45.25
N LEU A 863 -5.91 19.41 -44.64
CA LEU A 863 -5.39 20.69 -44.13
C LEU A 863 -5.57 20.79 -42.61
N PRO A 864 -4.60 21.37 -41.87
CA PRO A 864 -4.77 21.65 -40.45
C PRO A 864 -5.94 22.62 -40.23
N PRO A 865 -6.70 22.52 -39.12
CA PRO A 865 -7.94 23.28 -38.91
C PRO A 865 -7.83 24.81 -39.06
N ALA A 866 -6.63 25.37 -38.84
CA ALA A 866 -6.34 26.79 -39.06
C ALA A 866 -6.36 27.23 -40.53
N ARG A 867 -6.51 26.29 -41.49
CA ARG A 867 -6.54 26.53 -42.94
C ARG A 867 -7.85 26.11 -43.61
N TRP A 868 -8.90 25.77 -42.86
CA TRP A 868 -10.21 25.42 -43.46
C TRP A 868 -10.92 26.65 -44.02
N LEU A 869 -11.53 26.47 -45.20
CA LEU A 869 -12.17 27.57 -45.94
C LEU A 869 -13.54 27.92 -45.33
N LEU A 870 -13.82 29.21 -45.20
CA LEU A 870 -15.10 29.75 -44.75
C LEU A 870 -15.99 30.04 -45.97
N GLY A 871 -17.27 29.70 -45.91
CA GLY A 871 -18.20 29.86 -47.03
C GLY A 871 -19.61 30.23 -46.59
N ARG A 872 -20.35 30.96 -47.43
CA ARG A 872 -21.76 31.33 -47.17
C ARG A 872 -22.71 30.57 -48.08
N ILE A 873 -23.79 30.00 -47.54
CA ILE A 873 -24.80 29.27 -48.31
C ILE A 873 -25.60 30.22 -49.20
N VAL A 874 -25.53 30.04 -50.52
CA VAL A 874 -26.23 30.85 -51.53
C VAL A 874 -27.47 30.15 -52.06
N THR A 875 -27.40 28.83 -52.27
CA THR A 875 -28.52 28.03 -52.80
C THR A 875 -28.61 26.68 -52.12
N LYS A 876 -29.85 26.27 -51.81
CA LYS A 876 -30.18 24.94 -51.28
C LYS A 876 -30.60 24.02 -52.42
N HIS A 877 -30.16 22.77 -52.39
CA HIS A 877 -30.56 21.72 -53.33
C HIS A 877 -31.30 20.59 -52.57
N PRO A 878 -32.63 20.70 -52.38
CA PRO A 878 -33.44 19.67 -51.72
C PRO A 878 -33.61 18.41 -52.57
N GLY A 879 -33.65 17.24 -51.90
CA GLY A 879 -33.94 15.95 -52.54
C GLY A 879 -35.44 15.74 -52.81
N LEU A 880 -35.79 14.62 -53.45
CA LEU A 880 -37.19 14.23 -53.75
C LEU A 880 -38.08 14.08 -52.51
N ASP A 881 -37.48 13.90 -51.33
CA ASP A 881 -38.15 13.83 -50.03
C ASP A 881 -38.24 15.19 -49.32
N GLY A 882 -37.92 16.28 -50.02
CA GLY A 882 -38.01 17.65 -49.51
C GLY A 882 -36.89 18.06 -48.56
N ILE A 883 -35.86 17.21 -48.36
CA ILE A 883 -34.77 17.47 -47.41
C ILE A 883 -33.51 17.93 -48.15
N THR A 884 -33.02 19.12 -47.82
CA THR A 884 -31.77 19.69 -48.33
C THR A 884 -30.56 18.92 -47.81
N ARG A 885 -29.75 18.35 -48.73
CA ARG A 885 -28.52 17.61 -48.40
C ARG A 885 -27.27 18.19 -49.06
N VAL A 886 -27.45 19.00 -50.10
CA VAL A 886 -26.38 19.66 -50.84
C VAL A 886 -26.69 21.16 -50.89
N VAL A 887 -25.67 21.97 -50.67
CA VAL A 887 -25.77 23.44 -50.73
C VAL A 887 -24.64 24.00 -51.58
N THR A 888 -24.89 25.14 -52.21
CA THR A 888 -23.86 25.91 -52.93
C THR A 888 -23.36 27.02 -52.03
N LEU A 889 -22.05 27.16 -51.94
CA LEU A 889 -21.35 28.08 -51.04
C LEU A 889 -20.57 29.09 -51.86
N LYS A 890 -20.59 30.36 -51.44
CA LYS A 890 -19.66 31.37 -51.94
C LYS A 890 -18.47 31.44 -50.99
N CYS A 891 -17.27 31.11 -51.49
CA CYS A 891 -16.00 31.13 -50.77
C CYS A 891 -15.00 31.97 -51.57
N ASN A 892 -14.44 33.04 -50.98
CA ASN A 892 -13.43 33.92 -51.61
C ASN A 892 -13.72 34.29 -53.08
N GLY A 893 -14.97 34.72 -53.36
CA GLY A 893 -15.40 35.15 -54.70
C GLY A 893 -15.85 34.03 -55.66
N SER A 894 -15.64 32.75 -55.33
CA SER A 894 -16.02 31.59 -56.16
C SER A 894 -17.16 30.78 -55.55
N GLU A 895 -18.02 30.20 -56.39
CA GLU A 895 -19.13 29.34 -55.92
C GLU A 895 -18.77 27.84 -56.01
N ILE A 896 -18.89 27.13 -54.89
CA ILE A 896 -18.59 25.70 -54.78
C ILE A 896 -19.76 24.92 -54.20
N LYS A 897 -20.08 23.74 -54.76
CA LYS A 897 -21.10 22.84 -54.22
C LYS A 897 -20.50 21.86 -53.21
N ARG A 898 -21.12 21.75 -52.02
CA ARG A 898 -20.67 20.83 -50.97
C ARG A 898 -21.87 20.17 -50.25
N PRO A 899 -21.74 18.90 -49.86
CA PRO A 899 -22.74 18.24 -49.03
C PRO A 899 -22.71 18.80 -47.60
N ILE A 900 -23.87 18.95 -46.97
CA ILE A 900 -24.01 19.52 -45.60
C ILE A 900 -23.15 18.77 -44.58
N THR A 901 -22.88 17.48 -44.80
CA THR A 901 -22.03 16.66 -43.92
C THR A 901 -20.56 17.09 -43.87
N LYS A 902 -20.07 17.86 -44.85
CA LYS A 902 -18.72 18.45 -44.84
C LYS A 902 -18.73 19.92 -44.39
N LEU A 903 -19.87 20.42 -43.92
CA LEU A 903 -20.08 21.79 -43.52
C LEU A 903 -20.35 21.87 -42.03
N CYS A 904 -19.61 22.72 -41.34
CA CYS A 904 -19.91 23.08 -39.97
C CYS A 904 -20.66 24.40 -39.98
N ILE A 905 -21.99 24.35 -39.78
CA ILE A 905 -22.83 25.53 -39.63
C ILE A 905 -22.42 26.25 -38.36
N LEU A 906 -21.85 27.44 -38.51
CA LEU A 906 -21.44 28.25 -37.39
C LEU A 906 -22.71 28.83 -36.74
N PRO A 907 -22.82 28.85 -35.40
CA PRO A 907 -24.01 29.35 -34.72
C PRO A 907 -24.01 30.89 -34.71
N VAL A 908 -24.19 31.48 -35.89
CA VAL A 908 -24.27 32.93 -36.10
C VAL A 908 -25.67 33.22 -36.64
N THR A 909 -26.44 34.03 -35.93
CA THR A 909 -27.69 34.61 -36.46
C THR A 909 -27.30 35.81 -37.31
N VAL A 910 -27.82 35.87 -38.54
CA VAL A 910 -27.79 37.10 -39.37
C VAL A 910 -28.45 38.25 -38.63
#